data_AF-A0A838QUN6-F1
#
_entry.id   AF-A0A838QUN6-F1
#
_cell.length_a   1.000
_cell.length_b   1.000
_cell.length_c   1.000
_cell.angle_alpha   90.00
_cell.angle_beta   90.00
_cell.angle_gamma   90.00
#
_symmetry.space_group_name_H-M   'P 1'
#
loop_
_entity.id
_entity.type
_entity.pdbx_description
1 polymer ?
#
loop_
_entity_poly.entity_id
_entity_poly.type
_entity_poly.pdbx_seq_one_letter_code
_entity_poly.pdbx_strand_id
1 'polypeptide(L)'
;MKFRPFQFVLLAGFALAAGDFGFRTWNPAVTPEYMIEGVVRPFSLQADGEPKKHLYLRRTWRLTEPPEQAWLQFIGHDFVEVFVNGRRAGATPLVGNGRLGGVVVDVTPLLHEGENSVAVHAPQLTLGRPPQVAILGECRFADGKVKSLSDPDDWKAASVYDRRGPFWYETAFEDEHWAKPTQGEPVSWRAQVNVPPGAIKHPRSAKWITLPDAKSEAAVFSRTFDVDGPPRDGWLRVLSTGSQRVAVNGYLLTAEQENLGIHKPQVARELTFDVSPLLRRGRNVVSILAETLGEPPRVLADLEATAVNGSRTYVATDDQWRGAEGLAADWLQPDFSAIEWQPCNVETGYLGVVPRTMSRELIELKPPTAFWAARATVYAAWVFVSGMVAALGATLVGGLLNRMRPSDSELPAALPYAALVPSTVAAAIGSLMTWDLAWAGHDIYQPRWVLALWLLVAAQWLLLLAINGGRAAAATAVPASPRHGRSRARRVAIIAGGALIAGVALWLRLRDLRAEPIHHDEVTAYAFTETVFQTGFPGGQVHPDIPFGYAATNELCYYFNALAAFFFDDPLLVIRVPSLIFSMLTLALIAFMGWKWFDGYVGAVAGVLFALSPHLIALADFGRYLAQVQFFALLTMYLTYEAVRGTGPPRIGMMWGATLAFIGMYFSWEGAGMFGVGLALAVFFQRRRHLKSLLASPHLYAASTVLVVAVVAQNAHRIMQQTQRLWYGEGISSLTI
;
A
#
# COMPACT_ATOMS: atom_id res chain seq x y z
N MET A 1 3.35 21.90 36.90
CA MET A 1 4.09 21.46 35.68
C MET A 1 3.63 22.32 34.51
N LYS A 2 4.51 23.11 33.86
CA LYS A 2 4.15 23.77 32.58
C LYS A 2 4.11 22.68 31.51
N PHE A 3 2.91 22.22 31.13
CA PHE A 3 2.72 21.29 30.02
C PHE A 3 3.34 21.92 28.77
N ARG A 4 4.44 21.34 28.25
CA ARG A 4 5.03 21.79 26.99
C ARG A 4 4.41 20.93 25.88
N PRO A 5 3.44 21.44 25.10
CA PRO A 5 2.66 20.63 24.16
C PRO A 5 3.55 19.86 23.17
N PHE A 6 4.68 20.44 22.77
CA PHE A 6 5.63 19.79 21.87
C PHE A 6 6.28 18.52 22.46
N GLN A 7 6.64 18.51 23.75
CA GLN A 7 7.21 17.31 24.40
C GLN A 7 6.18 16.18 24.45
N PHE A 8 4.93 16.54 24.74
CA PHE A 8 3.82 15.59 24.76
C PHE A 8 3.60 14.97 23.38
N VAL A 9 3.63 15.77 22.30
CA VAL A 9 3.48 15.25 20.92
C VAL A 9 4.60 14.26 20.57
N LEU A 10 5.86 14.59 20.86
CA LEU A 10 7.00 13.70 20.60
C LEU A 10 6.89 12.39 21.37
N LEU A 11 6.50 12.48 22.65
CA LEU A 11 6.34 11.33 23.51
C LEU A 11 5.16 10.45 23.08
N ALA A 12 4.00 11.04 22.84
CA ALA A 12 2.79 10.33 22.43
C ALA A 12 2.98 9.67 21.05
N GLY A 13 3.61 10.37 20.11
CA GLY A 13 3.94 9.82 18.79
C GLY A 13 4.87 8.60 18.88
N PHE A 14 5.92 8.67 19.70
CA PHE A 14 6.80 7.53 19.95
C PHE A 14 6.08 6.38 20.68
N ALA A 15 5.31 6.69 21.73
CA ALA A 15 4.57 5.71 22.50
C ALA A 15 3.60 4.91 21.63
N LEU A 16 2.87 5.60 20.74
CA LEU A 16 1.97 4.95 19.79
C LEU A 16 2.74 4.13 18.75
N ALA A 17 3.78 4.70 18.12
CA ALA A 17 4.50 4.01 17.06
C ALA A 17 5.30 2.79 17.56
N ALA A 18 6.12 2.96 18.60
CA ALA A 18 6.90 1.87 19.17
C ALA A 18 6.01 0.88 19.95
N GLY A 19 4.95 1.36 20.60
CA GLY A 19 3.97 0.52 21.28
C GLY A 19 3.16 -0.35 20.33
N ASP A 20 2.66 0.22 19.22
CA ASP A 20 2.01 -0.56 18.16
C ASP A 20 2.96 -1.58 17.52
N PHE A 21 4.17 -1.16 17.18
CA PHE A 21 5.19 -2.04 16.62
C PHE A 21 5.52 -3.20 17.57
N GLY A 22 5.66 -2.90 18.88
CA GLY A 22 5.83 -3.90 19.92
C GLY A 22 4.64 -4.85 19.99
N PHE A 23 3.42 -4.32 20.14
CA PHE A 23 2.21 -5.14 20.20
C PHE A 23 2.10 -6.12 19.02
N ARG A 24 2.25 -5.63 17.77
CA ARG A 24 2.15 -6.44 16.54
C ARG A 24 3.25 -7.50 16.42
N THR A 25 4.41 -7.27 17.03
CA THR A 25 5.52 -8.24 17.06
C THR A 25 5.18 -9.52 17.84
N TRP A 26 4.35 -9.43 18.87
CA TRP A 26 3.97 -10.59 19.70
C TRP A 26 2.48 -10.97 19.57
N ASN A 27 1.69 -10.16 18.88
CA ASN A 27 0.26 -10.40 18.67
C ASN A 27 -0.01 -10.26 17.16
N PRO A 28 0.12 -11.35 16.37
CA PRO A 28 -0.04 -11.30 14.92
C PRO A 28 -1.43 -10.82 14.51
N ALA A 29 -1.54 -10.30 13.28
CA ALA A 29 -2.79 -9.82 12.73
C ALA A 29 -3.86 -10.92 12.73
N VAL A 30 -5.12 -10.51 12.88
CA VAL A 30 -6.27 -11.43 12.76
C VAL A 30 -6.61 -11.68 11.30
N THR A 31 -6.11 -10.81 10.41
CA THR A 31 -6.22 -10.97 8.96
C THR A 31 -5.13 -11.91 8.45
N PRO A 32 -5.48 -12.87 7.57
CA PRO A 32 -4.53 -13.74 6.91
C PRO A 32 -3.42 -12.98 6.17
N GLU A 33 -2.16 -13.36 6.41
CA GLU A 33 -0.99 -12.83 5.69
C GLU A 33 -0.12 -13.98 5.16
N TYR A 34 -0.71 -14.79 4.27
CA TYR A 34 -0.01 -15.93 3.67
C TYR A 34 0.89 -15.49 2.52
N MET A 35 2.11 -16.01 2.51
CA MET A 35 3.07 -15.81 1.43
C MET A 35 3.33 -17.11 0.70
N ILE A 36 3.44 -17.03 -0.62
CA ILE A 36 4.05 -18.07 -1.45
C ILE A 36 5.39 -17.54 -1.94
N GLU A 37 6.43 -18.36 -1.83
CA GLU A 37 7.79 -18.02 -2.24
C GLU A 37 8.52 -19.22 -2.82
N GLY A 38 9.49 -18.96 -3.69
CA GLY A 38 10.34 -20.00 -4.24
C GLY A 38 11.28 -19.49 -5.33
N VAL A 39 12.32 -20.29 -5.61
CA VAL A 39 13.13 -20.13 -6.81
C VAL A 39 12.36 -20.76 -7.97
N VAL A 40 11.87 -19.93 -8.88
CA VAL A 40 11.00 -20.33 -9.99
C VAL A 40 11.62 -19.96 -11.33
N ARG A 41 11.23 -20.67 -12.39
CA ARG A 41 11.59 -20.35 -13.79
C ARG A 41 10.33 -19.83 -14.50
N PRO A 42 10.19 -18.52 -14.69
CA PRO A 42 8.97 -17.96 -15.24
C PRO A 42 8.85 -18.25 -16.73
N PHE A 43 7.63 -18.48 -17.14
CA PHE A 43 7.22 -18.67 -18.51
C PHE A 43 7.06 -17.29 -19.14
N SER A 44 7.56 -17.15 -20.34
CA SER A 44 7.43 -15.97 -21.18
C SER A 44 7.26 -16.38 -22.63
N LEU A 45 6.95 -15.43 -23.50
CA LEU A 45 6.95 -15.66 -24.94
C LEU A 45 7.96 -14.70 -25.55
N GLN A 46 9.07 -15.24 -26.05
CA GLN A 46 9.95 -14.46 -26.92
C GLN A 46 9.23 -14.20 -28.24
N ALA A 47 9.17 -12.93 -28.64
CA ALA A 47 8.65 -12.53 -29.94
C ALA A 47 9.68 -11.63 -30.61
N ASP A 48 9.89 -11.81 -31.90
CA ASP A 48 10.68 -10.90 -32.71
C ASP A 48 9.93 -9.55 -32.79
N GLY A 49 10.54 -8.47 -32.28
CA GLY A 49 9.97 -7.11 -32.32
C GLY A 49 9.48 -6.57 -30.96
N GLU A 50 8.41 -5.76 -30.98
CA GLU A 50 7.92 -5.04 -29.79
C GLU A 50 7.48 -5.98 -28.65
N PRO A 51 7.76 -5.61 -27.37
CA PRO A 51 7.32 -6.39 -26.22
C PRO A 51 5.80 -6.57 -26.24
N LYS A 52 5.37 -7.83 -26.25
CA LYS A 52 3.96 -8.18 -26.32
C LYS A 52 3.28 -7.89 -24.99
N LYS A 53 2.17 -7.16 -25.05
CA LYS A 53 1.42 -6.70 -23.87
C LYS A 53 0.61 -7.79 -23.17
N HIS A 54 0.56 -9.00 -23.70
CA HIS A 54 -0.20 -10.10 -23.13
C HIS A 54 0.55 -11.41 -23.29
N LEU A 55 0.41 -12.28 -22.30
CA LEU A 55 0.81 -13.68 -22.33
C LEU A 55 -0.42 -14.54 -22.06
N TYR A 56 -0.80 -15.34 -23.04
CA TYR A 56 -1.81 -16.40 -22.90
C TYR A 56 -1.07 -17.73 -22.88
N LEU A 57 -1.30 -18.55 -21.85
CA LEU A 57 -0.75 -19.89 -21.73
C LEU A 57 -1.87 -20.91 -21.70
N ARG A 58 -1.67 -22.05 -22.33
CA ARG A 58 -2.65 -23.13 -22.35
C ARG A 58 -1.98 -24.49 -22.30
N ARG A 59 -2.60 -25.43 -21.58
CA ARG A 59 -2.21 -26.83 -21.50
C ARG A 59 -3.47 -27.68 -21.58
N THR A 60 -3.46 -28.68 -22.45
CA THR A 60 -4.53 -29.69 -22.58
C THR A 60 -3.97 -31.08 -22.31
N TRP A 61 -4.74 -31.94 -21.67
CA TRP A 61 -4.37 -33.33 -21.46
C TRP A 61 -5.58 -34.21 -21.17
N ARG A 62 -5.41 -35.52 -21.40
CA ARG A 62 -6.43 -36.51 -21.07
C ARG A 62 -6.11 -37.19 -19.73
N LEU A 63 -7.12 -37.30 -18.88
CA LEU A 63 -7.10 -38.06 -17.63
C LEU A 63 -7.86 -39.37 -17.83
N THR A 64 -7.29 -40.47 -17.35
CA THR A 64 -7.95 -41.79 -17.34
C THR A 64 -8.91 -41.94 -16.16
N GLU A 65 -8.69 -41.17 -15.10
CA GLU A 65 -9.55 -41.07 -13.94
C GLU A 65 -9.42 -39.67 -13.33
N PRO A 66 -10.45 -39.15 -12.64
CA PRO A 66 -10.35 -37.88 -11.94
C PRO A 66 -9.38 -37.98 -10.75
N PRO A 67 -8.65 -36.91 -10.41
CA PRO A 67 -7.69 -36.94 -9.31
C PRO A 67 -8.38 -36.88 -7.93
N GLU A 68 -7.70 -37.41 -6.92
CA GLU A 68 -8.08 -37.25 -5.51
C GLU A 68 -7.73 -35.85 -4.99
N GLN A 69 -6.66 -35.27 -5.54
CA GLN A 69 -6.23 -33.91 -5.23
C GLN A 69 -5.51 -33.31 -6.43
N ALA A 70 -5.85 -32.07 -6.77
CA ALA A 70 -5.11 -31.28 -7.74
C ALA A 70 -5.11 -29.81 -7.34
N TRP A 71 -3.96 -29.16 -7.47
CA TRP A 71 -3.80 -27.74 -7.16
C TRP A 71 -2.86 -27.07 -8.15
N LEU A 72 -3.04 -25.76 -8.30
CA LEU A 72 -2.15 -24.90 -9.06
C LEU A 72 -1.80 -23.65 -8.24
N GLN A 73 -0.56 -23.21 -8.37
CA GLN A 73 -0.02 -21.99 -7.78
C GLN A 73 0.65 -21.19 -8.89
N PHE A 74 0.28 -19.91 -8.99
CA PHE A 74 0.82 -18.99 -9.96
C PHE A 74 1.45 -17.79 -9.26
N ILE A 75 2.60 -17.35 -9.75
CA ILE A 75 3.21 -16.07 -9.39
C ILE A 75 3.53 -15.34 -10.68
N GLY A 76 3.12 -14.09 -10.84
CA GLY A 76 3.40 -13.32 -12.05
C GLY A 76 3.34 -11.82 -11.81
N HIS A 77 3.77 -11.04 -12.79
CA HIS A 77 3.72 -9.59 -12.71
C HIS A 77 2.31 -9.05 -12.96
N ASP A 78 1.96 -7.97 -12.27
CA ASP A 78 0.77 -7.12 -12.47
C ASP A 78 -0.58 -7.81 -12.18
N PHE A 79 -0.90 -8.87 -12.94
CA PHE A 79 -2.15 -9.61 -12.85
C PHE A 79 -2.00 -11.01 -13.47
N VAL A 80 -2.56 -12.02 -12.82
CA VAL A 80 -2.68 -13.37 -13.39
C VAL A 80 -4.10 -13.87 -13.20
N GLU A 81 -4.68 -14.41 -14.26
CA GLU A 81 -5.99 -15.03 -14.26
C GLU A 81 -5.92 -16.47 -14.77
N VAL A 82 -6.66 -17.37 -14.12
CA VAL A 82 -6.58 -18.82 -14.32
C VAL A 82 -7.96 -19.38 -14.64
N PHE A 83 -8.00 -20.23 -15.65
CA PHE A 83 -9.18 -20.96 -16.09
C PHE A 83 -8.88 -22.46 -16.11
N VAL A 84 -9.88 -23.27 -15.77
CA VAL A 84 -9.85 -24.72 -15.89
C VAL A 84 -11.15 -25.16 -16.54
N ASN A 85 -11.06 -25.88 -17.66
CA ASN A 85 -12.23 -26.39 -18.41
C ASN A 85 -13.29 -25.31 -18.67
N GLY A 86 -12.88 -24.13 -19.16
CA GLY A 86 -13.81 -23.04 -19.44
C GLY A 86 -14.21 -22.17 -18.24
N ARG A 87 -13.96 -22.61 -17.00
CA ARG A 87 -14.38 -21.91 -15.78
C ARG A 87 -13.22 -21.17 -15.15
N ARG A 88 -13.45 -19.92 -14.75
CA ARG A 88 -12.46 -19.13 -14.00
C ARG A 88 -12.23 -19.78 -12.63
N ALA A 89 -11.01 -20.25 -12.39
CA ALA A 89 -10.62 -20.91 -11.14
C ALA A 89 -10.05 -19.91 -10.12
N GLY A 90 -9.41 -18.84 -10.56
CA GLY A 90 -8.87 -17.80 -9.68
C GLY A 90 -8.19 -16.67 -10.44
N ALA A 91 -7.89 -15.59 -9.72
CA ALA A 91 -7.10 -14.49 -10.23
C ALA A 91 -6.36 -13.78 -9.08
N THR A 92 -5.26 -13.12 -9.40
CA THR A 92 -4.57 -12.24 -8.45
C THR A 92 -5.32 -10.91 -8.32
N PRO A 93 -5.19 -10.17 -7.20
CA PRO A 93 -5.54 -8.76 -7.21
C PRO A 93 -4.69 -8.00 -8.24
N LEU A 94 -5.22 -6.88 -8.74
CA LEU A 94 -4.46 -5.96 -9.59
C LEU A 94 -3.36 -5.30 -8.77
N VAL A 95 -2.12 -5.66 -9.04
CA VAL A 95 -0.93 -5.19 -8.33
C VAL A 95 -0.08 -4.35 -9.27
N GLY A 96 -0.48 -3.09 -9.47
CA GLY A 96 0.20 -2.17 -10.39
C GLY A 96 1.69 -1.94 -10.06
N ASN A 97 2.37 -1.23 -10.96
CA ASN A 97 3.81 -0.91 -10.88
C ASN A 97 4.74 -2.14 -11.00
N GLY A 98 4.30 -3.20 -11.71
CA GLY A 98 5.13 -4.36 -12.04
C GLY A 98 5.28 -5.32 -10.87
N ARG A 99 4.50 -5.17 -9.79
CA ARG A 99 4.61 -5.99 -8.58
C ARG A 99 4.20 -7.43 -8.87
N LEU A 100 4.63 -8.35 -8.01
CA LEU A 100 4.28 -9.76 -8.10
C LEU A 100 2.91 -9.99 -7.44
N GLY A 101 2.01 -10.63 -8.19
CA GLY A 101 0.75 -11.17 -7.70
C GLY A 101 0.83 -12.69 -7.58
N GLY A 102 0.19 -13.24 -6.56
CA GLY A 102 0.15 -14.67 -6.29
C GLY A 102 -1.27 -15.20 -6.23
N VAL A 103 -1.50 -16.41 -6.72
CA VAL A 103 -2.78 -17.11 -6.55
C VAL A 103 -2.53 -18.60 -6.38
N VAL A 104 -3.25 -19.24 -5.45
CA VAL A 104 -3.26 -20.69 -5.23
C VAL A 104 -4.70 -21.15 -5.34
N VAL A 105 -4.95 -22.16 -6.17
CA VAL A 105 -6.28 -22.69 -6.45
C VAL A 105 -6.31 -24.20 -6.27
N ASP A 106 -7.34 -24.70 -5.60
CA ASP A 106 -7.71 -26.12 -5.64
C ASP A 106 -8.50 -26.37 -6.92
N VAL A 107 -7.93 -27.18 -7.83
CA VAL A 107 -8.55 -27.51 -9.12
C VAL A 107 -9.14 -28.92 -9.15
N THR A 108 -9.08 -29.65 -8.03
CA THR A 108 -9.68 -30.99 -7.88
C THR A 108 -11.13 -31.05 -8.37
N PRO A 109 -12.05 -30.13 -7.98
CA PRO A 109 -13.45 -30.25 -8.38
C PRO A 109 -13.71 -29.80 -9.83
N LEU A 110 -12.70 -29.24 -10.50
CA LEU A 110 -12.81 -28.75 -11.88
C LEU A 110 -12.29 -29.77 -12.90
N LEU A 111 -11.53 -30.77 -12.46
CA LEU A 111 -10.97 -31.81 -13.31
C LEU A 111 -11.89 -33.04 -13.36
N HIS A 112 -11.95 -33.68 -14.53
CA HIS A 112 -12.77 -34.87 -14.77
C HIS A 112 -12.03 -35.91 -15.61
N GLU A 113 -12.59 -37.12 -15.72
CA GLU A 113 -12.11 -38.11 -16.68
C GLU A 113 -12.27 -37.58 -18.11
N GLY A 114 -11.32 -37.91 -18.99
CA GLY A 114 -11.30 -37.41 -20.36
C GLY A 114 -10.44 -36.16 -20.50
N GLU A 115 -10.77 -35.33 -21.48
CA GLU A 115 -9.96 -34.17 -21.85
C GLU A 115 -10.18 -33.01 -20.88
N ASN A 116 -9.09 -32.42 -20.41
CA ASN A 116 -9.07 -31.26 -19.54
C ASN A 116 -8.16 -30.18 -20.11
N SER A 117 -8.47 -28.92 -19.83
CA SER A 117 -7.65 -27.76 -20.17
C SER A 117 -7.40 -26.87 -18.96
N VAL A 118 -6.19 -26.29 -18.91
CA VAL A 118 -5.85 -25.16 -18.04
C VAL A 118 -5.38 -24.02 -18.92
N ALA A 119 -5.88 -22.84 -18.64
CA ALA A 119 -5.59 -21.61 -19.37
C ALA A 119 -5.19 -20.50 -18.41
N VAL A 120 -4.20 -19.70 -18.77
CA VAL A 120 -3.67 -18.60 -17.95
C VAL A 120 -3.52 -17.35 -18.80
N HIS A 121 -3.95 -16.21 -18.26
CA HIS A 121 -3.74 -14.90 -18.85
C HIS A 121 -2.94 -14.00 -17.92
N ALA A 122 -1.90 -13.38 -18.48
CA ALA A 122 -1.11 -12.36 -17.81
C ALA A 122 -0.91 -11.14 -18.73
N PRO A 123 -1.56 -10.00 -18.46
CA PRO A 123 -1.31 -8.76 -19.18
C PRO A 123 -0.09 -8.02 -18.62
N GLN A 124 0.56 -7.23 -19.47
CA GLN A 124 1.51 -6.20 -19.08
C GLN A 124 0.74 -4.93 -18.71
N LEU A 125 0.75 -4.57 -17.44
CA LEU A 125 0.19 -3.30 -16.98
C LEU A 125 1.28 -2.23 -16.79
N THR A 126 2.56 -2.65 -16.73
CA THR A 126 3.71 -1.76 -16.56
C THR A 126 4.64 -1.78 -17.77
N LEU A 127 4.88 -0.61 -18.39
CA LEU A 127 5.78 -0.47 -19.53
C LEU A 127 7.20 -0.96 -19.21
N GLY A 128 7.85 -1.58 -20.20
CA GLY A 128 9.24 -2.06 -20.08
C GLY A 128 9.41 -3.37 -19.28
N ARG A 129 8.34 -3.94 -18.71
CA ARG A 129 8.37 -5.26 -18.06
C ARG A 129 7.46 -6.25 -18.81
N PRO A 130 8.01 -7.19 -19.60
CA PRO A 130 7.17 -8.15 -20.33
C PRO A 130 6.40 -9.06 -19.36
N PRO A 131 5.24 -9.58 -19.77
CA PRO A 131 4.44 -10.46 -18.94
C PRO A 131 5.17 -11.79 -18.72
N GLN A 132 5.25 -12.21 -17.46
CA GLN A 132 5.92 -13.43 -17.04
C GLN A 132 5.12 -14.11 -15.93
N VAL A 133 5.03 -15.45 -15.98
CA VAL A 133 4.28 -16.24 -15.00
C VAL A 133 5.03 -17.51 -14.63
N ALA A 134 5.23 -17.76 -13.35
CA ALA A 134 5.70 -19.03 -12.81
C ALA A 134 4.51 -19.91 -12.43
N ILE A 135 4.58 -21.21 -12.78
CA ILE A 135 3.51 -22.18 -12.58
C ILE A 135 4.02 -23.34 -11.74
N LEU A 136 3.40 -23.58 -10.59
CA LEU A 136 3.60 -24.75 -9.74
C LEU A 136 2.29 -25.53 -9.62
N GLY A 137 2.32 -26.85 -9.71
CA GLY A 137 1.11 -27.63 -9.53
C GLY A 137 1.31 -29.13 -9.61
N GLU A 138 0.42 -29.85 -8.93
CA GLU A 138 0.46 -31.30 -8.82
C GLU A 138 -0.95 -31.86 -8.90
N CYS A 139 -1.04 -33.08 -9.40
CA CYS A 139 -2.26 -33.86 -9.54
C CYS A 139 -1.98 -35.26 -8.98
N ARG A 140 -2.70 -35.68 -7.94
CA ARG A 140 -2.56 -36.96 -7.24
C ARG A 140 -3.78 -37.84 -7.49
N PHE A 141 -3.54 -39.10 -7.82
CA PHE A 141 -4.56 -40.11 -8.12
C PHE A 141 -4.70 -41.15 -7.00
N ALA A 142 -5.76 -41.96 -7.07
CA ALA A 142 -6.10 -42.95 -6.05
C ALA A 142 -5.05 -44.07 -5.91
N ASP A 143 -4.30 -44.35 -6.99
CA ASP A 143 -3.18 -45.28 -6.96
C ASP A 143 -1.90 -44.69 -6.33
N GLY A 144 -1.96 -43.44 -5.86
CA GLY A 144 -0.86 -42.72 -5.24
C GLY A 144 0.08 -42.04 -6.23
N LYS A 145 -0.09 -42.21 -7.55
CA LYS A 145 0.73 -41.53 -8.57
C LYS A 145 0.52 -40.03 -8.50
N VAL A 146 1.60 -39.30 -8.74
CA VAL A 146 1.61 -37.83 -8.79
C VAL A 146 2.07 -37.40 -10.18
N LYS A 147 1.30 -36.51 -10.82
CA LYS A 147 1.63 -35.88 -12.09
C LYS A 147 1.86 -34.39 -11.87
N SER A 148 2.99 -33.89 -12.38
CA SER A 148 3.28 -32.45 -12.37
C SER A 148 2.43 -31.71 -13.41
N LEU A 149 1.93 -30.55 -13.01
CA LEU A 149 1.22 -29.60 -13.88
C LEU A 149 2.13 -28.45 -14.36
N SER A 150 3.42 -28.47 -13.98
CA SER A 150 4.40 -27.40 -14.19
C SER A 150 5.35 -27.60 -15.35
N ASP A 151 5.35 -28.78 -15.98
CA ASP A 151 6.30 -29.10 -17.05
C ASP A 151 6.12 -28.14 -18.23
N PRO A 152 7.13 -27.32 -18.60
CA PRO A 152 7.01 -26.34 -19.68
C PRO A 152 6.71 -26.95 -21.04
N ASP A 153 7.13 -28.19 -21.30
CA ASP A 153 6.91 -28.83 -22.60
C ASP A 153 5.44 -29.17 -22.85
N ASP A 154 4.63 -29.20 -21.79
CA ASP A 154 3.19 -29.42 -21.86
C ASP A 154 2.39 -28.13 -22.12
N TRP A 155 3.04 -26.96 -22.17
CA TRP A 155 2.37 -25.67 -22.34
C TRP A 155 2.58 -25.09 -23.73
N LYS A 156 1.56 -24.37 -24.19
CA LYS A 156 1.60 -23.53 -25.39
C LYS A 156 1.29 -22.08 -25.03
N ALA A 157 1.73 -21.15 -25.85
CA ALA A 157 1.69 -19.73 -25.59
C ALA A 157 1.32 -18.89 -26.82
N ALA A 158 0.55 -17.82 -26.57
CA ALA A 158 0.24 -16.79 -27.56
C ALA A 158 0.36 -15.39 -26.94
N SER A 159 0.60 -14.39 -27.80
CA SER A 159 0.71 -12.97 -27.40
C SER A 159 -0.54 -12.14 -27.70
N VAL A 160 -1.52 -12.73 -28.38
CA VAL A 160 -2.74 -12.07 -28.84
C VAL A 160 -3.95 -12.88 -28.39
N TYR A 161 -5.04 -12.17 -28.12
CA TYR A 161 -6.30 -12.82 -27.83
C TYR A 161 -6.80 -13.52 -29.10
N ASP A 162 -6.76 -14.85 -29.12
CA ASP A 162 -7.21 -15.63 -30.27
C ASP A 162 -8.74 -15.74 -30.28
N ARG A 163 -9.34 -15.45 -31.45
CA ARG A 163 -10.79 -15.48 -31.68
C ARG A 163 -11.20 -16.58 -32.65
N ARG A 164 -10.30 -17.50 -32.99
CA ARG A 164 -10.60 -18.63 -33.88
C ARG A 164 -11.37 -19.71 -33.11
N GLY A 165 -12.68 -19.76 -33.31
CA GLY A 165 -13.53 -20.81 -32.76
C GLY A 165 -13.97 -20.54 -31.31
N PRO A 166 -14.03 -21.58 -30.45
CA PRO A 166 -14.37 -21.45 -29.03
C PRO A 166 -13.46 -20.46 -28.28
N PHE A 167 -13.84 -20.04 -27.08
CA PHE A 167 -12.96 -19.18 -26.29
C PHE A 167 -11.65 -19.92 -25.95
N TRP A 168 -10.51 -19.21 -26.00
CA TRP A 168 -9.18 -19.80 -25.83
C TRP A 168 -8.98 -20.58 -24.53
N TYR A 169 -9.79 -20.31 -23.50
CA TYR A 169 -9.77 -20.98 -22.20
C TYR A 169 -10.71 -22.20 -22.10
N GLU A 170 -11.51 -22.51 -23.13
CA GLU A 170 -12.41 -23.67 -23.18
C GLU A 170 -11.71 -24.93 -23.67
N THR A 171 -12.16 -26.11 -23.23
CA THR A 171 -11.53 -27.39 -23.60
C THR A 171 -11.53 -27.62 -25.10
N ALA A 172 -12.58 -27.22 -25.83
CA ALA A 172 -12.71 -27.41 -27.28
C ALA A 172 -11.83 -26.48 -28.15
N PHE A 173 -11.09 -25.54 -27.58
CA PHE A 173 -10.21 -24.65 -28.34
C PHE A 173 -8.94 -25.38 -28.83
N GLU A 174 -8.67 -25.27 -30.13
CA GLU A 174 -7.50 -25.83 -30.79
C GLU A 174 -6.33 -24.83 -30.76
N ASP A 175 -5.26 -25.18 -30.04
CA ASP A 175 -4.08 -24.34 -29.83
C ASP A 175 -2.84 -24.87 -30.58
N GLU A 176 -3.00 -25.68 -31.62
CA GLU A 176 -1.90 -26.27 -32.39
C GLU A 176 -0.97 -25.23 -33.03
N HIS A 177 -1.50 -24.07 -33.39
CA HIS A 177 -0.74 -22.95 -33.96
C HIS A 177 -0.07 -22.06 -32.92
N TRP A 178 -0.25 -22.33 -31.62
CA TRP A 178 0.42 -21.57 -30.56
C TRP A 178 1.88 -22.01 -30.44
N ALA A 179 2.75 -21.05 -30.08
CA ALA A 179 4.17 -21.32 -29.92
C ALA A 179 4.44 -22.02 -28.57
N LYS A 180 5.60 -22.66 -28.42
CA LYS A 180 6.07 -23.09 -27.10
C LYS A 180 6.51 -21.87 -26.28
N PRO A 181 6.16 -21.76 -24.98
CA PRO A 181 6.70 -20.73 -24.11
C PRO A 181 8.20 -20.94 -23.89
N THR A 182 8.92 -19.85 -23.65
CA THR A 182 10.31 -19.89 -23.17
C THR A 182 10.35 -19.82 -21.66
N GLN A 183 11.21 -20.63 -21.03
CA GLN A 183 11.52 -20.49 -19.61
C GLN A 183 12.69 -19.54 -19.41
N GLY A 184 12.50 -18.57 -18.51
CA GLY A 184 13.57 -17.67 -18.07
C GLY A 184 14.57 -18.33 -17.12
N GLU A 185 15.55 -17.53 -16.73
CA GLU A 185 16.49 -17.90 -15.67
C GLU A 185 15.78 -18.09 -14.31
N PRO A 186 16.35 -18.90 -13.40
CA PRO A 186 15.84 -19.02 -12.03
C PRO A 186 15.79 -17.66 -11.33
N VAL A 187 14.62 -17.29 -10.82
CA VAL A 187 14.38 -16.07 -10.07
C VAL A 187 13.72 -16.39 -8.74
N SER A 188 14.10 -15.65 -7.69
CA SER A 188 13.43 -15.76 -6.40
C SER A 188 12.21 -14.85 -6.41
N TRP A 189 11.02 -15.45 -6.48
CA TRP A 189 9.77 -14.72 -6.47
C TRP A 189 8.97 -15.03 -5.21
N ARG A 190 8.25 -14.00 -4.76
CA ARG A 190 7.43 -14.04 -3.56
C ARG A 190 6.19 -13.18 -3.77
N ALA A 191 5.04 -13.67 -3.31
CA ALA A 191 3.78 -12.97 -3.42
C ALA A 191 2.83 -13.35 -2.27
N GLN A 192 1.98 -12.40 -1.88
CA GLN A 192 0.92 -12.63 -0.90
C GLN A 192 -0.28 -13.34 -1.54
N VAL A 193 -0.95 -14.20 -0.78
CA VAL A 193 -2.20 -14.89 -1.16
C VAL A 193 -3.23 -14.84 -0.04
N ASN A 194 -4.51 -14.91 -0.41
CA ASN A 194 -5.63 -14.76 0.52
C ASN A 194 -6.14 -16.10 1.10
N VAL A 195 -5.49 -17.20 0.77
CA VAL A 195 -5.85 -18.55 1.21
C VAL A 195 -4.61 -19.22 1.82
N PRO A 196 -4.75 -20.04 2.89
CA PRO A 196 -3.64 -20.80 3.42
C PRO A 196 -3.09 -21.75 2.36
N PRO A 197 -1.85 -21.58 1.86
CA PRO A 197 -1.32 -22.42 0.78
C PRO A 197 -1.20 -23.89 1.20
N GLY A 198 -0.89 -24.14 2.48
CA GLY A 198 -0.82 -25.48 3.05
C GLY A 198 -2.17 -26.20 3.01
N ALA A 199 -3.27 -25.50 3.32
CA ALA A 199 -4.62 -26.07 3.27
C ALA A 199 -5.04 -26.54 1.86
N ILE A 200 -4.41 -26.03 0.80
CA ILE A 200 -4.67 -26.46 -0.58
C ILE A 200 -3.67 -27.52 -1.02
N LYS A 201 -2.38 -27.28 -0.76
CA LYS A 201 -1.27 -28.10 -1.29
C LYS A 201 -1.01 -29.37 -0.50
N HIS A 202 -1.24 -29.36 0.81
CA HIS A 202 -0.91 -30.50 1.65
C HIS A 202 -1.88 -31.66 1.39
N PRO A 203 -1.38 -32.90 1.19
CA PRO A 203 -2.22 -34.09 1.08
C PRO A 203 -3.15 -34.25 2.28
N ARG A 204 -4.38 -34.72 2.02
CA ARG A 204 -5.33 -35.08 3.08
C ARG A 204 -4.93 -36.44 3.64
N SER A 205 -4.11 -36.45 4.68
CA SER A 205 -3.76 -37.68 5.41
C SER A 205 -4.70 -37.96 6.59
N ALA A 206 -5.62 -37.03 6.88
CA ALA A 206 -6.71 -37.21 7.82
C ALA A 206 -7.60 -38.40 7.45
N LYS A 207 -7.98 -39.17 8.47
CA LYS A 207 -8.90 -40.29 8.34
C LYS A 207 -10.22 -39.91 8.98
N TRP A 208 -11.31 -40.48 8.47
CA TRP A 208 -12.59 -40.36 9.14
C TRP A 208 -12.51 -41.01 10.51
N ILE A 209 -13.03 -40.34 11.53
CA ILE A 209 -13.13 -40.88 12.88
C ILE A 209 -14.57 -40.80 13.39
N THR A 210 -14.96 -41.79 14.19
CA THR A 210 -16.25 -41.84 14.89
C THR A 210 -16.09 -42.43 16.28
N LEU A 211 -17.16 -42.38 17.08
CA LEU A 211 -17.20 -43.01 18.39
C LEU A 211 -17.76 -44.44 18.26
N PRO A 212 -17.05 -45.48 18.75
CA PRO A 212 -17.45 -46.89 18.57
C PRO A 212 -18.88 -47.20 19.00
N ASP A 213 -19.30 -46.62 20.13
CA ASP A 213 -20.56 -46.95 20.82
C ASP A 213 -21.54 -45.77 20.89
N ALA A 214 -21.39 -44.75 20.04
CA ALA A 214 -22.28 -43.59 20.06
C ALA A 214 -23.71 -43.97 19.70
N LYS A 215 -24.63 -43.79 20.65
CA LYS A 215 -26.09 -43.90 20.49
C LYS A 215 -26.73 -42.53 20.23
N SER A 216 -26.05 -41.47 20.64
CA SER A 216 -26.39 -40.08 20.39
C SER A 216 -26.06 -39.68 18.96
N GLU A 217 -26.94 -38.87 18.39
CA GLU A 217 -26.75 -38.17 17.11
C GLU A 217 -25.76 -37.00 17.21
N ALA A 218 -25.16 -36.78 18.38
CA ALA A 218 -24.17 -35.74 18.66
C ALA A 218 -22.95 -36.30 19.39
N ALA A 219 -21.76 -35.84 19.03
CA ALA A 219 -20.51 -36.18 19.70
C ALA A 219 -19.47 -35.07 19.58
N VAL A 220 -18.62 -34.93 20.59
CA VAL A 220 -17.47 -34.02 20.59
C VAL A 220 -16.20 -34.81 20.41
N PHE A 221 -15.35 -34.38 19.48
CA PHE A 221 -14.02 -34.93 19.20
C PHE A 221 -12.97 -33.88 19.57
N SER A 222 -11.88 -34.30 20.21
CA SER A 222 -10.82 -33.38 20.62
C SER A 222 -9.44 -33.98 20.55
N ARG A 223 -8.47 -33.10 20.30
CA ARG A 223 -7.04 -33.41 20.24
C ARG A 223 -6.22 -32.26 20.79
N THR A 224 -5.28 -32.60 21.68
CA THR A 224 -4.26 -31.68 22.16
C THR A 224 -2.97 -31.84 21.35
N PHE A 225 -2.27 -30.74 21.11
CA PHE A 225 -1.01 -30.72 20.36
C PHE A 225 -0.12 -29.55 20.83
N ASP A 226 1.19 -29.68 20.61
CA ASP A 226 2.18 -28.67 21.00
C ASP A 226 2.75 -27.92 19.79
N VAL A 227 2.96 -26.62 19.94
CA VAL A 227 3.65 -25.77 18.95
C VAL A 227 5.00 -25.32 19.53
N ASP A 228 6.09 -25.69 18.85
CA ASP A 228 7.50 -25.58 19.31
C ASP A 228 8.05 -24.14 19.42
N GLY A 229 7.20 -23.13 19.22
CA GLY A 229 7.60 -21.72 19.30
C GLY A 229 6.41 -20.77 19.21
N PRO A 230 6.66 -19.45 19.13
CA PRO A 230 5.62 -18.49 18.80
C PRO A 230 5.00 -18.84 17.45
N PRO A 231 3.67 -19.02 17.38
CA PRO A 231 2.98 -19.34 16.12
C PRO A 231 3.09 -18.16 15.16
N ARG A 232 3.40 -18.47 13.90
CA ARG A 232 3.48 -17.53 12.77
C ARG A 232 2.20 -17.58 11.94
N ASP A 233 1.85 -18.79 11.52
CA ASP A 233 0.67 -19.07 10.72
C ASP A 233 0.08 -20.44 11.11
N GLY A 234 -1.21 -20.64 10.83
CA GLY A 234 -1.83 -21.93 10.98
C GLY A 234 -3.22 -21.99 10.38
N TRP A 235 -3.58 -23.16 9.88
CA TRP A 235 -4.85 -23.42 9.23
C TRP A 235 -5.47 -24.71 9.74
N LEU A 236 -6.80 -24.81 9.67
CA LEU A 236 -7.58 -25.98 10.09
C LEU A 236 -8.63 -26.27 9.02
N ARG A 237 -8.67 -27.49 8.49
CA ARG A 237 -9.75 -27.99 7.64
C ARG A 237 -10.63 -28.93 8.46
N VAL A 238 -11.95 -28.79 8.34
CA VAL A 238 -12.92 -29.64 9.02
C VAL A 238 -14.05 -30.03 8.09
N LEU A 239 -14.35 -31.32 8.07
CA LEU A 239 -15.45 -31.94 7.35
C LEU A 239 -16.18 -32.88 8.31
N SER A 240 -17.51 -32.90 8.25
CA SER A 240 -18.35 -33.87 8.96
C SER A 240 -19.48 -34.35 8.06
N THR A 241 -20.11 -35.47 8.42
CA THR A 241 -21.30 -35.99 7.73
C THR A 241 -22.60 -35.24 8.07
N GLY A 242 -22.55 -34.26 8.99
CA GLY A 242 -23.67 -33.44 9.42
C GLY A 242 -23.28 -32.00 9.79
N SER A 243 -24.00 -31.39 10.73
CA SER A 243 -23.66 -30.04 11.21
C SER A 243 -22.49 -30.09 12.18
N GLN A 244 -21.64 -29.06 12.17
CA GLN A 244 -20.42 -29.04 12.97
C GLN A 244 -20.16 -27.70 13.66
N ARG A 245 -19.63 -27.77 14.88
CA ARG A 245 -19.09 -26.63 15.62
C ARG A 245 -17.63 -26.88 15.94
N VAL A 246 -16.80 -25.93 15.53
CA VAL A 246 -15.34 -26.05 15.63
C VAL A 246 -14.83 -25.04 16.63
N ALA A 247 -13.94 -25.44 17.51
CA ALA A 247 -13.28 -24.57 18.47
C ALA A 247 -11.77 -24.84 18.54
N VAL A 248 -10.99 -23.79 18.75
CA VAL A 248 -9.55 -23.87 19.03
C VAL A 248 -9.27 -23.07 20.30
N ASN A 249 -8.63 -23.70 21.29
CA ASN A 249 -8.31 -23.08 22.58
C ASN A 249 -9.54 -22.41 23.24
N GLY A 250 -10.70 -23.06 23.15
CA GLY A 250 -11.97 -22.58 23.69
C GLY A 250 -12.70 -21.50 22.88
N TYR A 251 -12.09 -20.99 21.81
CA TYR A 251 -12.74 -20.03 20.92
C TYR A 251 -13.51 -20.75 19.82
N LEU A 252 -14.82 -20.54 19.77
CA LEU A 252 -15.69 -21.05 18.73
C LEU A 252 -15.43 -20.33 17.39
N LEU A 253 -15.23 -21.11 16.33
CA LEU A 253 -14.90 -20.62 14.99
C LEU A 253 -16.12 -20.51 14.07
N THR A 254 -17.18 -21.28 14.34
CA THR A 254 -18.41 -21.30 13.54
C THR A 254 -19.53 -20.53 14.24
N ALA A 255 -20.16 -19.62 13.48
CA ALA A 255 -21.31 -18.83 13.95
C ALA A 255 -22.67 -19.50 13.67
N GLU A 256 -22.68 -20.66 13.00
CA GLU A 256 -23.91 -21.42 12.70
C GLU A 256 -24.49 -22.02 13.99
N GLN A 257 -25.20 -21.19 14.77
CA GLN A 257 -26.01 -21.60 15.92
C GLN A 257 -27.47 -21.88 15.51
N GLU A 258 -27.95 -21.32 14.40
CA GLU A 258 -29.40 -21.29 14.07
C GLU A 258 -29.92 -22.53 13.33
N ASN A 259 -29.04 -23.41 12.80
CA ASN A 259 -29.43 -24.55 11.95
C ASN A 259 -28.94 -25.93 12.44
N LEU A 260 -28.48 -26.05 13.69
CA LEU A 260 -28.03 -27.31 14.28
C LEU A 260 -29.15 -28.36 14.21
N GLY A 261 -28.87 -29.50 13.58
CA GLY A 261 -29.82 -30.61 13.43
C GLY A 261 -30.97 -30.42 12.43
N ILE A 262 -31.07 -29.29 11.72
CA ILE A 262 -32.23 -28.99 10.83
C ILE A 262 -31.90 -29.17 9.33
N HIS A 263 -30.61 -29.13 8.96
CA HIS A 263 -30.19 -29.22 7.56
C HIS A 263 -29.02 -30.21 7.36
N LYS A 264 -29.27 -31.27 6.58
CA LYS A 264 -28.22 -32.01 5.89
C LYS A 264 -27.91 -31.23 4.61
N PRO A 265 -26.75 -30.55 4.49
CA PRO A 265 -26.43 -29.85 3.26
C PRO A 265 -26.41 -30.87 2.10
N GLN A 266 -27.03 -30.52 0.97
CA GLN A 266 -27.09 -31.41 -0.22
C GLN A 266 -25.69 -31.78 -0.73
N VAL A 267 -24.69 -30.97 -0.40
CA VAL A 267 -23.28 -31.13 -0.77
C VAL A 267 -22.44 -31.04 0.50
N ALA A 268 -21.50 -31.97 0.69
CA ALA A 268 -20.57 -31.93 1.80
C ALA A 268 -19.71 -30.66 1.76
N ARG A 269 -19.53 -29.99 2.92
CA ARG A 269 -18.79 -28.72 3.04
C ARG A 269 -17.51 -28.93 3.85
N GLU A 270 -16.37 -28.72 3.21
CA GLU A 270 -15.06 -28.64 3.89
C GLU A 270 -14.84 -27.18 4.31
N LEU A 271 -14.84 -26.93 5.62
CA LEU A 271 -14.60 -25.61 6.18
C LEU A 271 -13.10 -25.45 6.44
N THR A 272 -12.50 -24.41 5.89
CA THR A 272 -11.11 -24.02 6.15
C THR A 272 -11.08 -22.77 7.01
N PHE A 273 -10.32 -22.80 8.09
CA PHE A 273 -10.15 -21.68 9.02
C PHE A 273 -8.69 -21.25 9.05
N ASP A 274 -8.44 -19.94 9.07
CA ASP A 274 -7.16 -19.39 9.49
C ASP A 274 -7.13 -19.34 11.02
N VAL A 275 -6.44 -20.27 11.66
CA VAL A 275 -6.38 -20.35 13.13
C VAL A 275 -5.17 -19.65 13.73
N SER A 276 -4.35 -18.97 12.90
CA SER A 276 -3.16 -18.24 13.31
C SER A 276 -3.36 -17.35 14.55
N PRO A 277 -4.42 -16.51 14.65
CA PRO A 277 -4.59 -15.61 15.80
C PRO A 277 -5.01 -16.32 17.10
N LEU A 278 -5.37 -17.60 17.04
CA LEU A 278 -5.86 -18.38 18.18
C LEU A 278 -4.83 -19.37 18.73
N LEU A 279 -3.81 -19.68 17.94
CA LEU A 279 -2.71 -20.55 18.34
C LEU A 279 -1.85 -19.90 19.43
N ARG A 280 -1.26 -20.75 20.29
CA ARG A 280 -0.35 -20.36 21.36
C ARG A 280 0.93 -21.18 21.25
N ARG A 281 2.02 -20.67 21.84
CA ARG A 281 3.23 -21.47 22.05
C ARG A 281 2.94 -22.57 23.08
N GLY A 282 3.44 -23.78 22.84
CA GLY A 282 3.20 -24.93 23.71
C GLY A 282 1.84 -25.57 23.44
N ARG A 283 1.13 -25.97 24.49
CA ARG A 283 -0.11 -26.74 24.40
C ARG A 283 -1.26 -25.95 23.80
N ASN A 284 -1.90 -26.56 22.81
CA ASN A 284 -3.12 -26.13 22.16
C ASN A 284 -4.13 -27.28 22.16
N VAL A 285 -5.41 -26.94 21.99
CA VAL A 285 -6.49 -27.91 21.85
C VAL A 285 -7.39 -27.53 20.67
N VAL A 286 -7.73 -28.52 19.84
CA VAL A 286 -8.78 -28.42 18.83
C VAL A 286 -9.95 -29.31 19.27
N SER A 287 -11.17 -28.79 19.15
CA SER A 287 -12.39 -29.51 19.49
C SER A 287 -13.44 -29.33 18.40
N ILE A 288 -14.12 -30.41 18.04
CA ILE A 288 -15.13 -30.45 16.98
C ILE A 288 -16.35 -31.16 17.55
N LEU A 289 -17.46 -30.45 17.70
CA LEU A 289 -18.78 -31.03 17.92
C LEU A 289 -19.39 -31.33 16.55
N ALA A 290 -19.82 -32.57 16.34
CA ALA A 290 -20.54 -32.98 15.14
C ALA A 290 -21.90 -33.57 15.51
N GLU A 291 -22.91 -33.24 14.70
CA GLU A 291 -24.29 -33.67 14.88
C GLU A 291 -24.84 -34.22 13.55
N THR A 292 -25.35 -35.45 13.57
CA THR A 292 -25.77 -36.21 12.39
C THR A 292 -27.11 -36.91 12.65
N LEU A 293 -28.08 -36.71 11.75
CA LEU A 293 -29.40 -37.33 11.85
C LEU A 293 -29.36 -38.81 11.44
N GLY A 294 -29.77 -39.70 12.33
CA GLY A 294 -29.96 -41.14 12.06
C GLY A 294 -28.69 -41.96 11.84
N GLU A 295 -27.51 -41.39 12.05
CA GLU A 295 -26.21 -42.09 11.96
C GLU A 295 -25.21 -41.56 13.00
N PRO A 296 -24.20 -42.35 13.41
CA PRO A 296 -23.16 -41.87 14.31
C PRO A 296 -22.39 -40.67 13.73
N PRO A 297 -22.05 -39.66 14.56
CA PRO A 297 -21.25 -38.52 14.12
C PRO A 297 -19.87 -38.94 13.62
N ARG A 298 -19.47 -38.37 12.49
CA ARG A 298 -18.17 -38.63 11.85
C ARG A 298 -17.49 -37.33 11.51
N VAL A 299 -16.19 -37.25 11.79
CA VAL A 299 -15.38 -36.08 11.47
C VAL A 299 -14.10 -36.46 10.75
N LEU A 300 -13.67 -35.58 9.86
CA LEU A 300 -12.37 -35.60 9.20
C LEU A 300 -11.80 -34.19 9.31
N ALA A 301 -10.63 -34.08 9.93
CA ALA A 301 -10.00 -32.79 10.13
C ALA A 301 -8.49 -32.88 10.11
N ASP A 302 -7.85 -31.81 9.64
CA ASP A 302 -6.43 -31.62 9.81
C ASP A 302 -6.05 -30.16 10.01
N LEU A 303 -4.92 -29.97 10.67
CA LEU A 303 -4.41 -28.70 11.11
C LEU A 303 -2.90 -28.68 10.90
N GLU A 304 -2.40 -27.55 10.42
CA GLU A 304 -0.97 -27.25 10.44
C GLU A 304 -0.77 -25.94 11.20
N ALA A 305 0.24 -25.92 12.06
CA ALA A 305 0.72 -24.73 12.73
C ALA A 305 2.22 -24.56 12.42
N THR A 306 2.60 -23.41 11.89
CA THR A 306 4.00 -23.05 11.66
C THR A 306 4.44 -22.03 12.70
N ALA A 307 5.56 -22.29 13.38
CA ALA A 307 6.18 -21.31 14.28
C ALA A 307 7.11 -20.36 13.51
N VAL A 308 7.49 -19.25 14.14
CA VAL A 308 8.35 -18.20 13.55
C VAL A 308 9.73 -18.73 13.10
N ASN A 309 10.24 -19.77 13.75
CA ASN A 309 11.49 -20.45 13.37
C ASN A 309 11.33 -21.40 12.16
N GLY A 310 10.11 -21.55 11.63
CA GLY A 310 9.77 -22.44 10.53
C GLY A 310 9.41 -23.88 10.93
N SER A 311 9.45 -24.24 12.22
CA SER A 311 9.00 -25.57 12.65
C SER A 311 7.50 -25.74 12.43
N ARG A 312 7.09 -26.90 11.93
CA ARG A 312 5.69 -27.21 11.62
C ARG A 312 5.17 -28.32 12.50
N THR A 313 4.00 -28.10 13.09
CA THR A 313 3.21 -29.13 13.76
C THR A 313 2.03 -29.45 12.87
N TYR A 314 1.90 -30.71 12.45
CA TYR A 314 0.74 -31.20 11.69
C TYR A 314 -0.05 -32.19 12.54
N VAL A 315 -1.37 -32.02 12.56
CA VAL A 315 -2.32 -32.84 13.31
C VAL A 315 -3.42 -33.26 12.34
N ALA A 316 -3.78 -34.53 12.33
CA ALA A 316 -4.86 -35.04 11.52
C ALA A 316 -5.74 -35.99 12.34
N THR A 317 -6.99 -36.19 11.94
CA THR A 317 -7.90 -37.14 12.58
C THR A 317 -7.39 -38.57 12.40
N ASP A 318 -7.17 -39.23 13.52
CA ASP A 318 -6.61 -40.59 13.66
C ASP A 318 -7.08 -41.24 14.98
N ASP A 319 -6.48 -42.37 15.33
CA ASP A 319 -6.79 -43.15 16.54
C ASP A 319 -6.30 -42.48 17.84
N GLN A 320 -5.57 -41.37 17.75
CA GLN A 320 -5.10 -40.62 18.91
C GLN A 320 -6.07 -39.51 19.33
N TRP A 321 -7.16 -39.31 18.58
CA TRP A 321 -8.26 -38.43 18.95
C TRP A 321 -9.13 -39.06 20.03
N ARG A 322 -9.70 -38.20 20.87
CA ARG A 322 -10.58 -38.59 21.96
C ARG A 322 -11.96 -38.00 21.74
N GLY A 323 -13.01 -38.71 22.13
CA GLY A 323 -14.37 -38.22 21.93
C GLY A 323 -15.30 -38.51 23.10
N ALA A 324 -16.29 -37.64 23.27
CA ALA A 324 -17.36 -37.78 24.25
C ALA A 324 -18.71 -37.76 23.54
N GLU A 325 -19.61 -38.64 23.97
CA GLU A 325 -20.97 -38.71 23.43
C GLU A 325 -21.81 -37.51 23.91
N GLY A 326 -22.64 -36.97 23.03
CA GLY A 326 -23.51 -35.84 23.31
C GLY A 326 -22.77 -34.50 23.37
N LEU A 327 -23.31 -33.57 24.16
CA LEU A 327 -22.73 -32.25 24.43
C LEU A 327 -21.90 -32.31 25.71
N ALA A 328 -20.59 -32.58 25.58
CA ALA A 328 -19.68 -32.46 26.72
C ALA A 328 -19.70 -31.02 27.26
N ALA A 329 -19.65 -30.81 28.57
CA ALA A 329 -19.76 -29.46 29.16
C ALA A 329 -18.43 -28.68 29.16
N ASP A 330 -17.32 -29.39 29.08
CA ASP A 330 -15.95 -28.93 29.25
C ASP A 330 -15.20 -28.64 27.95
N TRP A 331 -15.75 -29.05 26.79
CA TRP A 331 -15.05 -28.99 25.49
C TRP A 331 -14.65 -27.60 24.98
N LEU A 332 -15.24 -26.53 25.54
CA LEU A 332 -14.91 -25.14 25.24
C LEU A 332 -13.94 -24.53 26.27
N GLN A 333 -13.51 -25.26 27.28
CA GLN A 333 -12.52 -24.74 28.23
C GLN A 333 -11.14 -24.73 27.55
N PRO A 334 -10.39 -23.61 27.59
CA PRO A 334 -9.15 -23.45 26.81
C PRO A 334 -8.03 -24.43 27.19
N ASP A 335 -8.03 -24.91 28.44
CA ASP A 335 -6.97 -25.76 29.00
C ASP A 335 -7.45 -27.18 29.35
N PHE A 336 -8.61 -27.60 28.82
CA PHE A 336 -9.15 -28.92 29.12
C PHE A 336 -8.33 -30.06 28.49
N SER A 337 -8.51 -31.25 29.04
CA SER A 337 -7.80 -32.45 28.62
C SER A 337 -8.79 -33.57 28.35
N ALA A 338 -8.95 -33.95 27.09
CA ALA A 338 -9.81 -35.07 26.69
C ALA A 338 -9.21 -36.46 27.04
N ILE A 339 -8.26 -36.54 27.98
CA ILE A 339 -7.60 -37.81 28.37
C ILE A 339 -8.61 -38.81 28.96
N GLU A 340 -9.61 -38.31 29.69
CA GLU A 340 -10.66 -39.14 30.30
C GLU A 340 -11.76 -39.55 29.31
N TRP A 341 -11.74 -39.01 28.09
CA TRP A 341 -12.69 -39.36 27.05
C TRP A 341 -12.29 -40.65 26.32
N GLN A 342 -13.26 -41.31 25.69
CA GLN A 342 -13.01 -42.56 24.98
C GLN A 342 -12.18 -42.34 23.70
N PRO A 343 -11.34 -43.31 23.29
CA PRO A 343 -10.62 -43.23 22.02
C PRO A 343 -11.58 -43.30 20.83
N CYS A 344 -11.22 -42.62 19.74
CA CYS A 344 -12.01 -42.66 18.51
C CYS A 344 -11.62 -43.85 17.63
N ASN A 345 -12.59 -44.40 16.89
CA ASN A 345 -12.34 -45.40 15.87
C ASN A 345 -12.08 -44.75 14.52
N VAL A 346 -11.08 -45.27 13.80
CA VAL A 346 -10.75 -44.85 12.44
C VAL A 346 -11.60 -45.61 11.44
N GLU A 347 -12.28 -44.89 10.55
CA GLU A 347 -13.03 -45.44 9.43
C GLU A 347 -12.25 -45.33 8.12
N THR A 348 -12.47 -46.28 7.20
CA THR A 348 -11.77 -46.35 5.92
C THR A 348 -12.68 -45.92 4.77
N GLY A 349 -12.09 -45.26 3.77
CA GLY A 349 -12.78 -44.84 2.55
C GLY A 349 -13.44 -43.47 2.66
N TYR A 350 -14.30 -43.15 1.70
CA TYR A 350 -14.87 -41.80 1.54
C TYR A 350 -16.16 -41.54 2.34
N LEU A 351 -16.79 -42.59 2.88
CA LEU A 351 -18.05 -42.50 3.67
C LEU A 351 -19.14 -41.64 2.99
N GLY A 352 -19.26 -41.75 1.67
CA GLY A 352 -20.22 -40.97 0.88
C GLY A 352 -19.78 -39.55 0.52
N VAL A 353 -18.61 -39.08 0.99
CA VAL A 353 -18.05 -37.77 0.65
C VAL A 353 -16.85 -37.91 -0.28
N VAL A 354 -17.08 -37.72 -1.57
CA VAL A 354 -16.01 -37.78 -2.58
C VAL A 354 -15.34 -36.39 -2.67
N PRO A 355 -14.00 -36.28 -2.66
CA PRO A 355 -13.29 -34.99 -2.67
C PRO A 355 -13.63 -34.06 -3.85
N ARG A 356 -14.09 -34.62 -4.98
CA ARG A 356 -14.48 -33.86 -6.17
C ARG A 356 -15.88 -33.25 -6.08
N THR A 357 -16.75 -33.77 -5.21
CA THR A 357 -18.13 -33.29 -5.06
C THR A 357 -18.30 -32.31 -3.93
N MET A 358 -17.31 -32.17 -3.03
CA MET A 358 -17.43 -31.29 -1.87
C MET A 358 -17.26 -29.80 -2.22
N SER A 359 -18.03 -28.95 -1.54
CA SER A 359 -17.83 -27.50 -1.52
C SER A 359 -16.73 -27.16 -0.51
N ARG A 360 -15.87 -26.20 -0.85
CA ARG A 360 -14.79 -25.74 0.02
C ARG A 360 -15.00 -24.28 0.35
N GLU A 361 -14.95 -23.96 1.62
CA GLU A 361 -15.25 -22.61 2.10
C GLU A 361 -14.17 -22.14 3.07
N LEU A 362 -13.55 -21.00 2.75
CA LEU A 362 -12.70 -20.29 3.69
C LEU A 362 -13.61 -19.48 4.62
N ILE A 363 -13.59 -19.81 5.90
CA ILE A 363 -14.40 -19.13 6.92
C ILE A 363 -13.60 -17.95 7.49
N GLU A 364 -14.19 -16.77 7.39
CA GLU A 364 -13.69 -15.58 8.09
C GLU A 364 -13.90 -15.77 9.60
N LEU A 365 -12.80 -15.77 10.36
CA LEU A 365 -12.89 -15.80 11.81
C LEU A 365 -13.48 -14.49 12.34
N LYS A 366 -14.50 -14.63 13.18
CA LYS A 366 -15.08 -13.53 13.95
C LYS A 366 -14.84 -13.77 15.44
N PRO A 367 -13.65 -13.43 15.97
CA PRO A 367 -13.38 -13.61 17.40
C PRO A 367 -14.39 -12.84 18.26
N PRO A 368 -14.76 -13.35 19.44
CA PRO A 368 -15.71 -12.70 20.32
C PRO A 368 -15.18 -11.36 20.85
N THR A 369 -16.08 -10.51 21.37
CA THR A 369 -15.72 -9.20 21.95
C THR A 369 -14.67 -9.32 23.06
N ALA A 370 -14.70 -10.39 23.86
CA ALA A 370 -13.71 -10.67 24.90
C ALA A 370 -12.29 -10.82 24.34
N PHE A 371 -12.13 -11.44 23.15
CA PHE A 371 -10.84 -11.56 22.48
C PHE A 371 -10.29 -10.18 22.11
N TRP A 372 -11.13 -9.32 21.53
CA TRP A 372 -10.75 -7.96 21.17
C TRP A 372 -10.44 -7.09 22.38
N ALA A 373 -11.20 -7.23 23.47
CA ALA A 373 -10.94 -6.52 24.72
C ALA A 373 -9.58 -6.92 25.34
N ALA A 374 -9.26 -8.21 25.35
CA ALA A 374 -7.96 -8.71 25.81
C ALA A 374 -6.82 -8.13 24.97
N ARG A 375 -6.93 -8.16 23.64
CA ARG A 375 -5.92 -7.58 22.74
C ARG A 375 -5.79 -6.07 22.88
N ALA A 376 -6.90 -5.35 22.99
CA ALA A 376 -6.88 -3.89 23.21
C ALA A 376 -6.21 -3.52 24.53
N THR A 377 -6.40 -4.32 25.59
CA THR A 377 -5.73 -4.13 26.88
C THR A 377 -4.21 -4.31 26.75
N VAL A 378 -3.78 -5.37 26.07
CA VAL A 378 -2.35 -5.63 25.81
C VAL A 378 -1.74 -4.55 24.92
N TYR A 379 -2.46 -4.07 23.91
CA TYR A 379 -2.06 -2.95 23.06
C TYR A 379 -1.88 -1.66 23.88
N ALA A 380 -2.87 -1.30 24.70
CA ALA A 380 -2.81 -0.13 25.57
C ALA A 380 -1.64 -0.22 26.55
N ALA A 381 -1.35 -1.42 27.09
CA ALA A 381 -0.21 -1.66 27.95
C ALA A 381 1.12 -1.42 27.20
N TRP A 382 1.27 -1.90 25.97
CA TRP A 382 2.46 -1.65 25.14
C TRP A 382 2.70 -0.16 24.88
N VAL A 383 1.65 0.57 24.50
CA VAL A 383 1.71 2.02 24.27
C VAL A 383 2.08 2.75 25.57
N PHE A 384 1.41 2.41 26.67
CA PHE A 384 1.63 3.04 27.97
C PHE A 384 3.05 2.79 28.51
N VAL A 385 3.51 1.54 28.51
CA VAL A 385 4.86 1.18 28.98
C VAL A 385 5.93 1.83 28.12
N SER A 386 5.77 1.83 26.79
CA SER A 386 6.71 2.49 25.88
C SER A 386 6.78 3.99 26.14
N GLY A 387 5.63 4.64 26.33
CA GLY A 387 5.57 6.06 26.71
C GLY A 387 6.21 6.33 28.07
N MET A 388 5.96 5.50 29.08
CA MET A 388 6.53 5.69 30.41
C MET A 388 8.05 5.54 30.41
N VAL A 389 8.59 4.49 29.76
CA VAL A 389 10.04 4.27 29.64
C VAL A 389 10.70 5.41 28.88
N ALA A 390 10.12 5.86 27.77
CA ALA A 390 10.63 6.99 27.00
C ALA A 390 10.60 8.31 27.78
N ALA A 391 9.54 8.55 28.55
CA ALA A 391 9.42 9.74 29.41
C ALA A 391 10.47 9.74 30.52
N LEU A 392 10.62 8.61 31.23
CA LEU A 392 11.63 8.45 32.28
C LEU A 392 13.04 8.64 31.71
N GLY A 393 13.37 7.97 30.60
CA GLY A 393 14.67 8.14 29.96
C GLY A 393 14.94 9.58 29.50
N ALA A 394 13.97 10.24 28.86
CA ALA A 394 14.10 11.64 28.44
C ALA A 394 14.28 12.60 29.62
N THR A 395 13.58 12.37 30.74
CA THR A 395 13.74 13.19 31.96
C THR A 395 15.10 12.98 32.63
N LEU A 396 15.59 11.74 32.71
CA LEU A 396 16.91 11.42 33.24
C LEU A 396 18.02 12.06 32.40
N VAL A 397 17.96 11.89 31.08
CA VAL A 397 18.92 12.49 30.13
C VAL A 397 18.86 14.01 30.18
N GLY A 398 17.66 14.60 30.24
CA GLY A 398 17.49 16.04 30.44
C GLY A 398 18.12 16.55 31.74
N GLY A 399 17.97 15.79 32.83
CA GLY A 399 18.61 16.08 34.11
C GLY A 399 20.14 16.03 34.03
N LEU A 400 20.70 15.02 33.38
CA LEU A 400 22.15 14.88 33.15
C LEU A 400 22.69 16.01 32.26
N LEU A 401 22.00 16.33 31.16
CA LEU A 401 22.37 17.43 30.27
C LEU A 401 22.40 18.78 30.99
N ASN A 402 21.43 19.02 31.89
CA ASN A 402 21.41 20.23 32.71
C ASN A 402 22.56 20.28 33.72
N ARG A 403 23.01 19.14 34.26
CA ARG A 403 24.20 19.09 35.14
C ARG A 403 25.51 19.33 34.38
N MET A 404 25.58 18.93 33.11
CA MET A 404 26.76 19.08 32.25
C MET A 404 26.79 20.43 31.50
N ARG A 405 25.86 21.34 31.78
CA ARG A 405 25.65 22.59 31.03
C ARG A 405 26.68 23.68 31.40
N PRO A 406 27.33 24.35 30.43
CA PRO A 406 28.04 25.61 30.65
C PRO A 406 27.09 26.74 31.09
N SER A 407 27.54 27.61 32.00
CA SER A 407 26.74 28.69 32.63
C SER A 407 25.86 29.50 31.66
N ASP A 408 26.33 29.70 30.42
CA ASP A 408 25.72 30.61 29.44
C ASP A 408 24.81 29.94 28.38
N SER A 409 24.63 28.61 28.34
CA SER A 409 23.96 27.95 27.19
C SER A 409 22.55 27.41 27.49
N GLU A 410 21.48 28.08 27.05
CA GLU A 410 20.12 27.51 27.18
C GLU A 410 19.93 26.28 26.30
N LEU A 411 19.80 25.10 26.91
CA LEU A 411 19.39 23.88 26.22
C LEU A 411 17.86 23.80 26.17
N PRO A 412 17.26 23.59 24.99
CA PRO A 412 15.82 23.38 24.89
C PRO A 412 15.41 22.15 25.70
N ALA A 413 14.45 22.29 26.62
CA ALA A 413 14.00 21.15 27.42
C ALA A 413 13.36 20.02 26.57
N ALA A 414 13.04 20.28 25.31
CA ALA A 414 12.53 19.27 24.38
C ALA A 414 13.64 18.42 23.73
N LEU A 415 14.91 18.79 23.88
CA LEU A 415 16.02 18.12 23.21
C LEU A 415 16.12 16.61 23.52
N PRO A 416 15.94 16.13 24.78
CA PRO A 416 15.93 14.69 25.07
C PRO A 416 14.76 13.95 24.43
N TYR A 417 13.64 14.63 24.17
CA TYR A 417 12.46 14.05 23.52
C TYR A 417 12.62 14.01 22.00
N ALA A 418 13.41 14.92 21.42
CA ALA A 418 13.71 14.89 19.98
C ALA A 418 14.50 13.63 19.57
N ALA A 419 15.24 13.02 20.51
CA ALA A 419 15.91 11.73 20.31
C ALA A 419 14.96 10.56 20.00
N LEU A 420 13.66 10.71 20.29
CA LEU A 420 12.65 9.68 19.98
C LEU A 420 12.25 9.68 18.50
N VAL A 421 12.41 10.81 17.80
CA VAL A 421 11.90 11.01 16.43
C VAL A 421 12.43 9.96 15.44
N PRO A 422 13.74 9.64 15.38
CA PRO A 422 14.25 8.66 14.42
C PRO A 422 13.59 7.28 14.57
N SER A 423 13.42 6.82 15.81
CA SER A 423 12.75 5.55 16.09
C SER A 423 11.25 5.61 15.79
N THR A 424 10.57 6.73 16.10
CA THR A 424 9.16 6.93 15.70
C THR A 424 8.99 6.83 14.18
N VAL A 425 9.86 7.50 13.42
CA VAL A 425 9.83 7.49 11.95
C VAL A 425 10.16 6.09 11.42
N ALA A 426 11.16 5.41 11.97
CA ALA A 426 11.49 4.05 11.56
C ALA A 426 10.34 3.05 11.82
N ALA A 427 9.68 3.14 12.98
CA ALA A 427 8.51 2.32 13.30
C ALA A 427 7.33 2.62 12.35
N ALA A 428 7.08 3.90 12.05
CA ALA A 428 6.04 4.30 11.11
C ALA A 428 6.32 3.82 9.67
N ILE A 429 7.58 3.91 9.21
CA ILE A 429 8.00 3.36 7.91
C ILE A 429 7.80 1.85 7.89
N GLY A 430 8.20 1.13 8.95
CA GLY A 430 7.96 -0.31 9.06
C GLY A 430 6.48 -0.64 8.96
N SER A 431 5.61 0.10 9.66
CA SER A 431 4.16 -0.09 9.54
C SER A 431 3.64 0.18 8.12
N LEU A 432 4.18 1.16 7.40
CA LEU A 432 3.83 1.39 5.99
C LEU A 432 4.35 0.28 5.06
N MET A 433 5.48 -0.35 5.37
CA MET A 433 6.00 -1.46 4.58
C MET A 433 5.08 -2.68 4.58
N THR A 434 4.27 -2.88 5.62
CA THR A 434 3.29 -3.99 5.66
C THR A 434 2.09 -3.78 4.73
N TRP A 435 2.00 -2.63 4.07
CA TRP A 435 1.03 -2.38 3.00
C TRP A 435 1.60 -2.71 1.62
N ASP A 436 2.89 -3.05 1.53
CA ASP A 436 3.49 -3.57 0.32
C ASP A 436 3.37 -5.10 0.30
N LEU A 437 2.71 -5.64 -0.72
CA LEU A 437 2.44 -7.06 -0.90
C LEU A 437 3.69 -7.94 -1.05
N ALA A 438 4.87 -7.33 -1.20
CA ALA A 438 6.15 -8.04 -1.14
C ALA A 438 6.54 -8.47 0.29
N TRP A 439 5.98 -7.82 1.31
CA TRP A 439 6.32 -8.02 2.72
C TRP A 439 5.09 -8.45 3.50
N ALA A 440 5.21 -9.55 4.24
CA ALA A 440 4.25 -9.89 5.25
C ALA A 440 4.54 -9.09 6.54
N GLY A 441 3.54 -8.91 7.38
CA GLY A 441 3.68 -8.26 8.68
C GLY A 441 4.73 -8.94 9.55
N HIS A 442 4.86 -10.28 9.48
CA HIS A 442 5.88 -11.02 10.24
C HIS A 442 7.32 -10.80 9.75
N ASP A 443 7.54 -10.28 8.53
CA ASP A 443 8.89 -9.90 8.08
C ASP A 443 9.36 -8.62 8.76
N ILE A 444 8.41 -7.73 9.07
CA ILE A 444 8.64 -6.42 9.65
C ILE A 444 8.55 -6.45 11.18
N TYR A 445 7.46 -7.01 11.73
CA TYR A 445 7.21 -7.06 13.17
C TYR A 445 7.98 -8.20 13.83
N GLN A 446 9.29 -8.00 13.99
CA GLN A 446 10.18 -8.98 14.60
C GLN A 446 10.82 -8.42 15.88
N PRO A 447 11.12 -9.28 16.88
CA PRO A 447 11.75 -8.83 18.13
C PRO A 447 13.05 -8.05 17.92
N ARG A 448 13.85 -8.41 16.89
CA ARG A 448 15.08 -7.69 16.52
C ARG A 448 14.83 -6.23 16.12
N TRP A 449 13.71 -5.95 15.46
CA TRP A 449 13.36 -4.59 15.06
C TRP A 449 12.89 -3.75 16.24
N VAL A 450 12.10 -4.33 17.14
CA VAL A 450 11.75 -3.67 18.42
C VAL A 450 13.02 -3.32 19.21
N LEU A 451 13.97 -4.26 19.31
CA LEU A 451 15.25 -4.01 19.97
C LEU A 451 16.04 -2.89 19.26
N ALA A 452 16.12 -2.91 17.93
CA ALA A 452 16.80 -1.88 17.16
C ALA A 452 16.21 -0.48 17.38
N LEU A 453 14.87 -0.36 17.43
CA LEU A 453 14.18 0.90 17.72
C LEU A 453 14.57 1.48 19.08
N TRP A 454 14.65 0.64 20.11
CA TRP A 454 15.05 1.06 21.46
C TRP A 454 16.56 1.33 21.59
N LEU A 455 17.41 0.53 20.94
CA LEU A 455 18.85 0.78 20.86
C LEU A 455 19.15 2.11 20.16
N LEU A 456 18.38 2.45 19.13
CA LEU A 456 18.49 3.74 18.44
C LEU A 456 18.16 4.91 19.37
N VAL A 457 17.11 4.81 20.20
CA VAL A 457 16.80 5.84 21.22
C VAL A 457 17.96 5.98 22.21
N ALA A 458 18.46 4.86 22.73
CA ALA A 458 19.58 4.86 23.68
C ALA A 458 20.85 5.48 23.07
N ALA A 459 21.18 5.13 21.82
CA ALA A 459 22.31 5.69 21.10
C ALA A 459 22.17 7.21 20.90
N GLN A 460 20.97 7.70 20.56
CA GLN A 460 20.70 9.13 20.43
C GLN A 460 20.86 9.87 21.76
N TRP A 461 20.38 9.31 22.87
CA TRP A 461 20.60 9.88 24.20
C TRP A 461 22.08 9.91 24.59
N LEU A 462 22.83 8.83 24.35
CA LEU A 462 24.27 8.78 24.60
C LEU A 462 25.03 9.81 23.74
N LEU A 463 24.66 9.95 22.47
CA LEU A 463 25.24 10.94 21.57
C LEU A 463 24.99 12.37 22.06
N LEU A 464 23.77 12.68 22.51
CA LEU A 464 23.45 13.98 23.10
C LEU A 464 24.31 14.28 24.32
N LEU A 465 24.49 13.30 25.22
CA LEU A 465 25.35 13.44 26.39
C LEU A 465 26.82 13.63 26.00
N ALA A 466 27.32 12.86 25.04
CA ALA A 466 28.70 12.96 24.57
C ALA A 466 29.00 14.32 23.90
N ILE A 467 28.11 14.80 23.03
CA ILE A 467 28.25 16.11 22.37
C ILE A 467 28.23 17.23 23.41
N ASN A 468 27.32 17.17 24.39
CA ASN A 468 27.22 18.20 25.42
C ASN A 468 28.42 18.17 26.37
N GLY A 469 28.86 16.98 26.79
CA GLY A 469 30.05 16.79 27.63
C GLY A 469 31.33 17.28 26.93
N GLY A 470 31.51 16.97 25.64
CA GLY A 470 32.64 17.47 24.85
C GLY A 470 32.64 18.99 24.71
N ARG A 471 31.46 19.61 24.54
CA ARG A 471 31.33 21.08 24.53
C ARG A 471 31.67 21.71 25.88
N ALA A 472 31.24 21.10 26.98
CA ALA A 472 31.58 21.58 28.33
C ALA A 472 33.09 21.51 28.59
N ALA A 473 33.74 20.40 28.23
CA ALA A 473 35.19 20.22 28.35
C ALA A 473 36.00 21.19 27.45
N ALA A 474 35.51 21.46 26.23
CA ALA A 474 36.14 22.42 25.32
C ALA A 474 35.95 23.88 25.78
N ALA A 475 34.82 24.21 26.41
CA ALA A 475 34.55 25.55 26.95
C ALA A 475 35.46 25.89 28.14
N THR A 476 35.91 24.88 28.91
CA THR A 476 36.90 25.06 29.97
C THR A 476 38.35 25.20 29.47
N ALA A 477 38.63 24.92 28.19
CA ALA A 477 39.99 24.78 27.67
C ALA A 477 40.46 25.92 26.73
N VAL A 478 39.63 26.92 26.40
CA VAL A 478 39.97 27.91 25.35
C VAL A 478 39.67 29.35 25.80
N PRO A 479 40.67 30.26 25.84
CA PRO A 479 40.44 31.70 25.99
C PRO A 479 39.71 32.26 24.76
N ALA A 480 38.78 33.18 25.00
CA ALA A 480 37.94 33.80 23.98
C ALA A 480 38.77 34.48 22.86
N SER A 481 38.88 33.81 21.71
CA SER A 481 39.43 34.39 20.48
C SER A 481 38.33 35.12 19.68
N PRO A 482 38.66 36.17 18.88
CA PRO A 482 37.69 37.11 18.36
C PRO A 482 36.66 36.49 17.39
N ARG A 483 35.39 36.85 17.57
CA ARG A 483 34.20 36.37 16.82
C ARG A 483 34.20 36.65 15.30
N HIS A 484 35.26 37.19 14.71
CA HIS A 484 35.29 37.62 13.31
C HIS A 484 35.34 36.47 12.28
N GLY A 485 35.93 35.31 12.60
CA GLY A 485 36.02 34.15 11.69
C GLY A 485 34.72 33.34 11.53
N ARG A 486 33.83 33.37 12.53
CA ARG A 486 32.57 32.58 12.52
C ARG A 486 31.54 33.10 11.52
N SER A 487 31.58 34.36 11.10
CA SER A 487 30.59 34.92 10.16
C SER A 487 30.80 34.46 8.71
N ARG A 488 32.05 34.17 8.33
CA ARG A 488 32.40 33.73 6.96
C ARG A 488 32.13 32.24 6.81
N ALA A 489 32.56 31.42 7.77
CA ALA A 489 32.27 29.99 7.79
C ALA A 489 30.76 29.69 7.83
N ARG A 490 29.99 30.45 8.63
CA ARG A 490 28.52 30.33 8.67
C ARG A 490 27.87 30.72 7.34
N ARG A 491 28.34 31.79 6.69
CA ARG A 491 27.84 32.18 5.35
C ARG A 491 28.15 31.12 4.30
N VAL A 492 29.37 30.60 4.28
CA VAL A 492 29.77 29.50 3.39
C VAL A 492 28.93 28.26 3.64
N ALA A 493 28.70 27.88 4.90
CA ALA A 493 27.86 26.72 5.23
C ALA A 493 26.39 26.89 4.80
N ILE A 494 25.82 28.09 4.94
CA ILE A 494 24.46 28.38 4.47
C ILE A 494 24.38 28.31 2.94
N ILE A 495 25.35 28.90 2.24
CA ILE A 495 25.41 28.87 0.76
C ILE A 495 25.59 27.44 0.28
N ALA A 496 26.53 26.68 0.87
CA ALA A 496 26.77 25.29 0.53
C ALA A 496 25.56 24.40 0.82
N GLY A 497 24.91 24.58 1.97
CA GLY A 497 23.68 23.86 2.32
C GLY A 497 22.52 24.19 1.38
N GLY A 498 22.32 25.46 1.04
CA GLY A 498 21.33 25.89 0.06
C GLY A 498 21.60 25.32 -1.35
N ALA A 499 22.86 25.36 -1.79
CA ALA A 499 23.28 24.78 -3.07
C ALA A 499 23.09 23.25 -3.09
N LEU A 500 23.38 22.57 -1.98
CA LEU A 500 23.13 21.13 -1.85
C LEU A 500 21.63 20.81 -1.95
N ILE A 501 20.77 21.54 -1.23
CA ILE A 501 19.31 21.34 -1.29
C ILE A 501 18.79 21.59 -2.71
N ALA A 502 19.22 22.68 -3.34
CA ALA A 502 18.84 23.00 -4.72
C ALA A 502 19.35 21.94 -5.71
N GLY A 503 20.58 21.46 -5.54
CA GLY A 503 21.17 20.41 -6.38
C GLY A 503 20.44 19.08 -6.25
N VAL A 504 20.12 18.66 -5.02
CA VAL A 504 19.32 17.45 -4.76
C VAL A 504 17.90 17.60 -5.34
N ALA A 505 17.25 18.75 -5.12
CA ALA A 505 15.91 19.01 -5.63
C ALA A 505 15.87 18.99 -7.16
N LEU A 506 16.88 19.57 -7.81
CA LEU A 506 17.04 19.57 -9.26
C LEU A 506 17.30 18.17 -9.79
N TRP A 507 18.22 17.42 -9.18
CA TRP A 507 18.50 16.03 -9.57
C TRP A 507 17.25 15.15 -9.48
N LEU A 508 16.47 15.26 -8.39
CA LEU A 508 15.23 14.49 -8.21
C LEU A 508 14.17 14.79 -9.29
N ARG A 509 14.13 16.02 -9.83
CA ARG A 509 13.21 16.43 -10.91
C ARG A 509 13.76 16.15 -12.30
N LEU A 510 15.07 16.00 -12.46
CA LEU A 510 15.68 15.70 -13.76
C LEU A 510 15.77 14.20 -14.03
N ARG A 511 15.99 13.38 -13.00
CA ARG A 511 16.33 11.96 -13.17
C ARG A 511 15.29 11.15 -13.95
N ASP A 512 14.02 11.49 -13.81
CA ASP A 512 12.89 10.72 -14.36
C ASP A 512 12.11 11.53 -15.42
N LEU A 513 12.60 12.70 -15.83
CA LEU A 513 11.87 13.63 -16.70
C LEU A 513 11.47 13.03 -18.06
N ARG A 514 12.22 12.03 -18.54
CA ARG A 514 11.94 11.28 -19.78
C ARG A 514 11.55 9.82 -19.55
N ALA A 515 11.48 9.38 -18.30
CA ALA A 515 11.24 7.98 -17.97
C ALA A 515 9.81 7.56 -18.31
N GLU A 516 8.83 8.43 -18.02
CA GLU A 516 7.43 8.18 -18.33
C GLU A 516 7.08 8.66 -19.74
N PRO A 517 6.34 7.85 -20.54
CA PRO A 517 5.77 8.28 -21.81
C PRO A 517 4.90 9.53 -21.66
N ILE A 518 4.66 10.21 -22.77
CA ILE A 518 3.81 11.40 -22.80
C ILE A 518 2.39 11.04 -22.36
N HIS A 519 1.88 11.74 -21.34
CA HIS A 519 0.52 11.55 -20.85
C HIS A 519 -0.51 12.13 -21.84
N HIS A 520 -1.75 11.65 -21.82
CA HIS A 520 -2.78 12.14 -22.77
C HIS A 520 -3.04 13.65 -22.69
N ASP A 521 -3.01 14.22 -21.47
CA ASP A 521 -3.08 15.67 -21.27
C ASP A 521 -1.85 16.41 -21.81
N GLU A 522 -0.68 15.80 -21.75
CA GLU A 522 0.58 16.35 -22.25
C GLU A 522 0.65 16.33 -23.78
N VAL A 523 0.06 15.32 -24.43
CA VAL A 523 -0.12 15.30 -25.89
C VAL A 523 -0.95 16.50 -26.34
N THR A 524 -2.05 16.78 -25.64
CA THR A 524 -2.90 17.95 -25.93
C THR A 524 -2.12 19.24 -25.72
N ALA A 525 -1.33 19.33 -24.64
CA ALA A 525 -0.51 20.50 -24.37
C ALA A 525 0.57 20.74 -25.44
N TYR A 526 1.20 19.67 -25.92
CA TYR A 526 2.17 19.76 -27.01
C TYR A 526 1.50 20.22 -28.31
N ALA A 527 0.37 19.64 -28.70
CA ALA A 527 -0.38 20.07 -29.88
C ALA A 527 -0.81 21.55 -29.81
N PHE A 528 -1.24 22.01 -28.63
CA PHE A 528 -1.58 23.43 -28.41
C PHE A 528 -0.36 24.34 -28.48
N THR A 529 0.81 23.85 -28.04
CA THR A 529 2.08 24.55 -28.11
C THR A 529 2.52 24.77 -29.56
N GLU A 530 2.47 23.73 -30.39
CA GLU A 530 2.82 23.80 -31.82
C GLU A 530 1.98 24.85 -32.56
N THR A 531 0.70 24.94 -32.20
CA THR A 531 -0.23 25.86 -32.84
C THR A 531 0.03 27.33 -32.48
N VAL A 532 0.75 27.61 -31.39
CA VAL A 532 1.22 28.97 -31.06
C VAL A 532 2.10 29.52 -32.19
N PHE A 533 2.95 28.69 -32.80
CA PHE A 533 3.81 29.10 -33.91
C PHE A 533 3.05 29.34 -35.21
N GLN A 534 1.92 28.67 -35.38
CA GLN A 534 1.11 28.77 -36.61
C GLN A 534 0.14 29.94 -36.57
N THR A 535 -0.49 30.18 -35.41
CA THR A 535 -1.62 31.11 -35.28
C THR A 535 -1.40 32.25 -34.29
N GLY A 536 -0.30 32.21 -33.52
CA GLY A 536 -0.01 33.17 -32.46
C GLY A 536 -0.78 32.94 -31.14
N PHE A 537 -1.73 31.99 -31.12
CA PHE A 537 -2.52 31.64 -29.94
C PHE A 537 -2.65 30.12 -29.78
N PRO A 538 -2.57 29.57 -28.56
CA PRO A 538 -2.67 28.13 -28.36
C PRO A 538 -4.07 27.59 -28.73
N GLY A 539 -4.11 26.45 -29.40
CA GLY A 539 -5.35 25.82 -29.85
C GLY A 539 -5.07 24.53 -30.61
N GLY A 540 -6.11 23.89 -31.11
CA GLY A 540 -5.94 22.69 -31.92
C GLY A 540 -7.24 22.13 -32.48
N GLN A 541 -7.08 21.22 -33.42
CA GLN A 541 -8.17 20.47 -34.03
C GLN A 541 -7.98 18.99 -33.71
N VAL A 542 -8.94 18.40 -32.98
CA VAL A 542 -8.87 17.01 -32.52
C VAL A 542 -9.35 16.02 -33.60
N HIS A 543 -10.23 16.48 -34.50
CA HIS A 543 -10.74 15.71 -35.63
C HIS A 543 -11.06 16.65 -36.81
N PRO A 544 -10.88 16.22 -38.07
CA PRO A 544 -11.19 17.05 -39.25
C PRO A 544 -12.62 17.61 -39.28
N ASP A 545 -13.59 16.87 -38.73
CA ASP A 545 -15.00 17.27 -38.67
C ASP A 545 -15.35 18.17 -37.48
N ILE A 546 -14.40 18.39 -36.56
CA ILE A 546 -14.59 19.29 -35.41
C ILE A 546 -13.90 20.62 -35.75
N PRO A 547 -14.56 21.77 -35.56
CA PRO A 547 -13.94 23.07 -35.77
C PRO A 547 -12.65 23.23 -34.94
N PHE A 548 -11.68 23.94 -35.50
CA PHE A 548 -10.51 24.37 -34.75
C PHE A 548 -10.97 25.13 -33.48
N GLY A 549 -10.46 24.73 -32.32
CA GLY A 549 -10.80 25.41 -31.07
C GLY A 549 -9.57 25.93 -30.36
N TYR A 550 -9.66 27.18 -29.92
CA TYR A 550 -8.60 27.81 -29.15
C TYR A 550 -8.59 27.26 -27.72
N ALA A 551 -7.43 27.30 -27.08
CA ALA A 551 -7.33 27.02 -25.67
C ALA A 551 -8.18 28.04 -24.89
N ALA A 552 -9.00 27.53 -23.97
CA ALA A 552 -9.88 28.33 -23.11
C ALA A 552 -9.56 28.13 -21.62
N THR A 553 -8.49 27.40 -21.34
CA THR A 553 -7.97 27.08 -20.00
C THR A 553 -6.45 26.96 -20.09
N ASN A 554 -5.73 27.50 -19.12
CA ASN A 554 -4.28 27.41 -18.97
C ASN A 554 -3.48 28.01 -20.13
N GLU A 555 -3.99 29.06 -20.77
CA GLU A 555 -3.46 29.65 -22.00
C GLU A 555 -1.98 30.06 -21.84
N LEU A 556 -1.61 30.55 -20.66
CA LEU A 556 -0.23 30.99 -20.39
C LEU A 556 0.78 29.85 -20.39
N CYS A 557 0.36 28.62 -20.08
CA CYS A 557 1.23 27.45 -20.01
C CYS A 557 1.92 27.17 -21.35
N TYR A 558 1.16 27.27 -22.44
CA TYR A 558 1.65 26.91 -23.77
C TYR A 558 2.69 27.88 -24.32
N TYR A 559 2.69 29.13 -23.87
CA TYR A 559 3.72 30.10 -24.25
C TYR A 559 5.09 29.79 -23.62
N PHE A 560 5.11 29.25 -22.40
CA PHE A 560 6.36 28.79 -21.79
C PHE A 560 6.86 27.49 -22.44
N ASN A 561 5.96 26.61 -22.85
CA ASN A 561 6.31 25.43 -23.65
C ASN A 561 6.85 25.85 -25.03
N ALA A 562 6.22 26.82 -25.70
CA ALA A 562 6.70 27.34 -26.97
C ALA A 562 8.09 27.98 -26.82
N LEU A 563 8.35 28.66 -25.69
CA LEU A 563 9.70 29.15 -25.39
C LEU A 563 10.70 27.99 -25.25
N ALA A 564 10.31 26.88 -24.61
CA ALA A 564 11.16 25.70 -24.48
C ALA A 564 11.42 24.99 -25.81
N ALA A 565 10.46 25.02 -26.75
CA ALA A 565 10.62 24.45 -28.10
C ALA A 565 11.74 25.10 -28.92
N PHE A 566 12.19 26.32 -28.56
CA PHE A 566 13.40 26.91 -29.17
C PHE A 566 14.70 26.25 -28.73
N PHE A 567 14.70 25.51 -27.62
CA PHE A 567 15.89 24.91 -27.02
C PHE A 567 15.90 23.38 -27.09
N PHE A 568 14.74 22.76 -27.30
CA PHE A 568 14.58 21.31 -27.27
C PHE A 568 13.72 20.81 -28.43
N ASP A 569 14.20 19.78 -29.13
CA ASP A 569 13.44 19.08 -30.17
C ASP A 569 12.62 17.90 -29.63
N ASP A 570 12.85 17.51 -28.37
CA ASP A 570 12.16 16.40 -27.71
C ASP A 570 10.83 16.87 -27.10
N PRO A 571 9.66 16.36 -27.54
CA PRO A 571 8.35 16.78 -27.04
C PRO A 571 8.20 16.70 -25.52
N LEU A 572 8.82 15.70 -24.88
CA LEU A 572 8.79 15.54 -23.42
C LEU A 572 9.55 16.68 -22.73
N LEU A 573 10.70 17.08 -23.27
CA LEU A 573 11.45 18.20 -22.71
C LEU A 573 10.74 19.54 -22.95
N VAL A 574 10.15 19.74 -24.13
CA VAL A 574 9.42 20.96 -24.47
C VAL A 574 8.34 21.26 -23.44
N ILE A 575 7.58 20.25 -23.02
CA ILE A 575 6.46 20.45 -22.09
C ILE A 575 6.85 20.33 -20.61
N ARG A 576 7.83 19.50 -20.25
CA ARG A 576 8.18 19.25 -18.83
C ARG A 576 9.24 20.20 -18.27
N VAL A 577 10.15 20.72 -19.09
CA VAL A 577 11.19 21.66 -18.62
C VAL A 577 10.58 22.94 -18.02
N PRO A 578 9.55 23.56 -18.62
CA PRO A 578 8.86 24.69 -17.99
C PRO A 578 8.31 24.38 -16.60
N SER A 579 7.63 23.23 -16.43
CA SER A 579 7.12 22.78 -15.12
C SER A 579 8.24 22.63 -14.09
N LEU A 580 9.36 22.03 -14.48
CA LEU A 580 10.55 21.91 -13.63
C LEU A 580 11.07 23.28 -13.20
N ILE A 581 11.19 24.24 -14.12
CA ILE A 581 11.65 25.60 -13.82
C ILE A 581 10.72 26.26 -12.80
N PHE A 582 9.40 26.21 -13.01
CA PHE A 582 8.44 26.76 -12.05
C PHE A 582 8.48 26.07 -10.69
N SER A 583 8.70 24.76 -10.64
CA SER A 583 8.88 24.02 -9.39
C SER A 583 10.13 24.51 -8.63
N MET A 584 11.25 24.71 -9.33
CA MET A 584 12.48 25.22 -8.72
C MET A 584 12.35 26.68 -8.27
N LEU A 585 11.64 27.52 -9.02
CA LEU A 585 11.31 28.88 -8.61
C LEU A 585 10.40 28.90 -7.36
N THR A 586 9.47 27.96 -7.27
CA THR A 586 8.59 27.80 -6.09
C THR A 586 9.40 27.38 -4.86
N LEU A 587 10.35 26.45 -5.01
CA LEU A 587 11.28 26.07 -3.96
C LEU A 587 12.08 27.28 -3.44
N ALA A 588 12.60 28.10 -4.35
CA ALA A 588 13.33 29.31 -3.98
C ALA A 588 12.42 30.30 -3.25
N LEU A 589 11.20 30.50 -3.74
CA LEU A 589 10.23 31.44 -3.16
C LEU A 589 9.79 31.00 -1.76
N ILE A 590 9.44 29.72 -1.55
CA ILE A 590 8.98 29.24 -0.25
C ILE A 590 10.09 29.28 0.80
N ALA A 591 11.33 28.94 0.42
CA ALA A 591 12.49 29.05 1.29
C ALA A 591 12.78 30.52 1.66
N PHE A 592 12.69 31.41 0.68
CA PHE A 592 12.84 32.86 0.90
C PHE A 592 11.76 33.43 1.82
N MET A 593 10.50 33.02 1.63
CA MET A 593 9.38 33.45 2.48
C MET A 593 9.56 32.97 3.93
N GLY A 594 9.92 31.70 4.12
CA GLY A 594 10.24 31.16 5.44
C GLY A 594 11.36 31.93 6.13
N TRP A 595 12.42 32.25 5.38
CA TRP A 595 13.52 33.08 5.88
C TRP A 595 13.10 34.51 6.24
N LYS A 596 12.35 35.18 5.35
CA LYS A 596 11.99 36.59 5.49
C LYS A 596 10.93 36.84 6.56
N TRP A 597 9.96 35.94 6.71
CA TRP A 597 8.85 36.11 7.67
C TRP A 597 9.17 35.55 9.05
N PHE A 598 10.12 34.61 9.15
CA PHE A 598 10.53 33.99 10.40
C PHE A 598 12.04 34.06 10.57
N ASP A 599 12.77 32.99 10.22
CA ASP A 599 14.22 32.91 10.30
C ASP A 599 14.80 31.90 9.29
N GLY A 600 16.13 31.82 9.22
CA GLY A 600 16.83 30.93 8.29
C GLY A 600 16.60 29.44 8.53
N TYR A 601 16.21 29.03 9.75
CA TYR A 601 15.86 27.65 10.03
C TYR A 601 14.51 27.31 9.40
N VAL A 602 13.50 28.17 9.56
CA VAL A 602 12.19 28.00 8.93
C VAL A 602 12.31 27.99 7.40
N GLY A 603 13.12 28.89 6.83
CA GLY A 603 13.40 28.90 5.40
C GLY A 603 14.05 27.60 4.91
N ALA A 604 15.02 27.07 5.65
CA ALA A 604 15.67 25.80 5.32
C ALA A 604 14.72 24.61 5.42
N VAL A 605 13.93 24.51 6.50
CA VAL A 605 12.94 23.44 6.68
C VAL A 605 11.89 23.47 5.57
N ALA A 606 11.33 24.64 5.26
CA ALA A 606 10.39 24.79 4.16
C ALA A 606 11.00 24.36 2.81
N GLY A 607 12.24 24.77 2.54
CA GLY A 607 12.97 24.38 1.34
C GLY A 607 13.21 22.86 1.25
N VAL A 608 13.63 22.20 2.34
CA VAL A 608 13.86 20.75 2.39
C VAL A 608 12.56 19.97 2.20
N LEU A 609 11.49 20.37 2.88
CA LEU A 609 10.18 19.71 2.74
C LEU A 609 9.65 19.83 1.31
N PHE A 610 9.84 20.99 0.66
CA PHE A 610 9.46 21.18 -0.74
C PHE A 610 10.35 20.37 -1.69
N ALA A 611 11.66 20.36 -1.45
CA ALA A 611 12.66 19.68 -2.26
C ALA A 611 12.39 18.17 -2.36
N LEU A 612 12.05 17.55 -1.22
CA LEU A 612 11.94 16.10 -1.05
C LEU A 612 10.51 15.56 -1.14
N SER A 613 9.50 16.42 -1.29
CA SER A 613 8.10 15.99 -1.37
C SER A 613 7.85 15.22 -2.67
N PRO A 614 7.44 13.93 -2.61
CA PRO A 614 7.18 13.13 -3.81
C PRO A 614 6.10 13.75 -4.70
N HIS A 615 5.07 14.32 -4.09
CA HIS A 615 3.98 14.98 -4.81
C HIS A 615 4.49 16.19 -5.60
N LEU A 616 5.38 17.01 -5.00
CA LEU A 616 5.90 18.20 -5.67
C LEU A 616 6.96 17.90 -6.73
N ILE A 617 7.62 16.75 -6.62
CA ILE A 617 8.49 16.21 -7.66
C ILE A 617 7.62 15.73 -8.83
N ALA A 618 6.59 14.92 -8.58
CA ALA A 618 5.66 14.46 -9.61
C ALA A 618 4.94 15.61 -10.35
N LEU A 619 4.56 16.68 -9.63
CA LEU A 619 4.00 17.89 -10.26
C LEU A 619 5.00 18.64 -11.15
N ALA A 620 6.29 18.54 -10.88
CA ALA A 620 7.34 19.14 -11.69
C ALA A 620 7.60 18.32 -12.97
N ASP A 621 7.40 17.01 -12.89
CA ASP A 621 7.60 16.07 -13.99
C ASP A 621 6.39 16.01 -14.93
N PHE A 622 5.27 16.64 -14.57
CA PHE A 622 4.06 16.73 -15.38
C PHE A 622 4.01 18.05 -16.17
N GLY A 623 4.08 17.97 -17.50
CA GLY A 623 4.15 19.09 -18.44
C GLY A 623 2.84 19.87 -18.61
N ARG A 624 2.24 20.30 -17.50
CA ARG A 624 0.97 21.03 -17.43
C ARG A 624 1.07 22.18 -16.44
N TYR A 625 -0.03 22.92 -16.29
CA TYR A 625 -0.12 24.15 -15.49
C TYR A 625 0.20 24.04 -13.99
N LEU A 626 0.31 22.84 -13.41
CA LEU A 626 0.31 22.63 -11.96
C LEU A 626 1.48 23.34 -11.24
N ALA A 627 2.71 23.17 -11.73
CA ALA A 627 3.87 23.85 -11.13
C ALA A 627 3.81 25.38 -11.35
N GLN A 628 3.31 25.82 -12.51
CA GLN A 628 3.19 27.22 -12.86
C GLN A 628 2.14 27.95 -12.00
N VAL A 629 0.94 27.38 -11.86
CA VAL A 629 -0.12 27.96 -11.02
C VAL A 629 0.31 27.98 -9.55
N GLN A 630 1.03 26.95 -9.08
CA GLN A 630 1.57 26.92 -7.72
C GLN A 630 2.54 28.08 -7.46
N PHE A 631 3.46 28.32 -8.40
CA PHE A 631 4.41 29.43 -8.31
C PHE A 631 3.68 30.78 -8.24
N PHE A 632 2.80 31.04 -9.21
CA PHE A 632 2.10 32.33 -9.28
C PHE A 632 1.11 32.53 -8.13
N ALA A 633 0.47 31.47 -7.62
CA ALA A 633 -0.38 31.56 -6.43
C ALA A 633 0.43 31.97 -5.19
N LEU A 634 1.57 31.31 -4.97
CA LEU A 634 2.46 31.64 -3.84
C LEU A 634 3.02 33.06 -3.97
N LEU A 635 3.42 33.45 -5.18
CA LEU A 635 3.92 34.80 -5.48
C LEU A 635 2.85 35.86 -5.27
N THR A 636 1.62 35.60 -5.72
CA THR A 636 0.46 36.48 -5.53
C THR A 636 0.18 36.69 -4.04
N MET A 637 0.17 35.61 -3.26
CA MET A 637 -0.02 35.68 -1.80
C MET A 637 1.06 36.54 -1.14
N TYR A 638 2.33 36.24 -1.46
CA TYR A 638 3.48 36.94 -0.90
C TYR A 638 3.45 38.44 -1.22
N LEU A 639 3.26 38.79 -2.49
CA LEU A 639 3.24 40.18 -2.95
C LEU A 639 2.03 40.94 -2.42
N THR A 640 0.84 40.30 -2.38
CA THR A 640 -0.35 40.89 -1.76
C THR A 640 -0.10 41.23 -0.29
N TYR A 641 0.42 40.27 0.48
CA TYR A 641 0.72 40.47 1.89
C TYR A 641 1.74 41.60 2.09
N GLU A 642 2.84 41.60 1.33
CA GLU A 642 3.87 42.64 1.44
C GLU A 642 3.39 44.03 0.95
N ALA A 643 2.46 44.08 -0.01
CA ALA A 643 1.84 45.32 -0.47
C ALA A 643 1.00 45.97 0.63
N VAL A 644 0.26 45.16 1.40
CA VAL A 644 -0.63 45.63 2.45
C VAL A 644 -0.03 45.55 3.86
N ARG A 645 1.24 45.20 4.00
CA ARG A 645 1.91 45.12 5.31
C ARG A 645 2.07 46.50 5.96
N GLY A 646 1.67 46.64 7.23
CA GLY A 646 1.77 47.90 8.00
C GLY A 646 0.45 48.69 8.09
N THR A 647 0.52 49.98 8.43
CA THR A 647 -0.65 50.88 8.59
C THR A 647 -0.72 52.02 7.56
N GLY A 648 0.40 52.31 6.88
CA GLY A 648 0.51 53.34 5.84
C GLY A 648 -0.09 52.96 4.48
N PRO A 649 0.10 53.79 3.43
CA PRO A 649 -0.34 53.51 2.07
C PRO A 649 0.29 52.21 1.53
N PRO A 650 -0.37 51.54 0.56
CA PRO A 650 0.15 50.30 0.00
C PRO A 650 1.48 50.52 -0.73
N ARG A 651 2.37 49.52 -0.68
CA ARG A 651 3.60 49.55 -1.46
C ARG A 651 3.28 49.33 -2.94
N ILE A 652 3.30 50.40 -3.73
CA ILE A 652 2.81 50.42 -5.12
C ILE A 652 3.46 49.33 -5.99
N GLY A 653 4.78 49.16 -5.92
CA GLY A 653 5.48 48.12 -6.69
C GLY A 653 5.05 46.70 -6.34
N MET A 654 4.80 46.41 -5.06
CA MET A 654 4.31 45.10 -4.62
C MET A 654 2.86 44.87 -5.02
N MET A 655 2.04 45.92 -5.04
CA MET A 655 0.64 45.83 -5.46
C MET A 655 0.49 45.53 -6.95
N TRP A 656 1.25 46.22 -7.81
CA TRP A 656 1.29 45.89 -9.24
C TRP A 656 1.93 44.53 -9.48
N GLY A 657 2.97 44.17 -8.72
CA GLY A 657 3.53 42.81 -8.75
C GLY A 657 2.48 41.74 -8.39
N ALA A 658 1.68 41.97 -7.35
CA ALA A 658 0.59 41.07 -6.96
C ALA A 658 -0.48 40.96 -8.05
N THR A 659 -0.78 42.07 -8.73
CA THR A 659 -1.75 42.12 -9.84
C THR A 659 -1.27 41.28 -11.02
N LEU A 660 -0.02 41.47 -11.44
CA LEU A 660 0.59 40.70 -12.54
C LEU A 660 0.74 39.22 -12.17
N ALA A 661 1.14 38.92 -10.93
CA ALA A 661 1.22 37.55 -10.44
C ALA A 661 -0.16 36.88 -10.40
N PHE A 662 -1.22 37.59 -10.01
CA PHE A 662 -2.58 37.06 -10.02
C PHE A 662 -3.06 36.76 -11.45
N ILE A 663 -2.80 37.67 -12.41
CA ILE A 663 -3.12 37.44 -13.82
C ILE A 663 -2.35 36.22 -14.33
N GLY A 664 -1.06 36.11 -13.99
CA GLY A 664 -0.24 34.93 -14.28
C GLY A 664 -0.86 33.65 -13.71
N MET A 665 -1.26 33.65 -12.45
CA MET A 665 -1.95 32.53 -11.78
C MET A 665 -3.25 32.16 -12.50
N TYR A 666 -4.09 33.16 -12.81
CA TYR A 666 -5.40 32.96 -13.41
C TYR A 666 -5.30 32.43 -14.85
N PHE A 667 -4.35 32.92 -15.65
CA PHE A 667 -4.09 32.37 -16.99
C PHE A 667 -3.27 31.07 -16.97
N SER A 668 -2.65 30.72 -15.84
CA SER A 668 -2.14 29.36 -15.62
C SER A 668 -3.27 28.38 -15.38
N TRP A 669 -4.26 28.73 -14.55
CA TRP A 669 -5.49 27.97 -14.36
C TRP A 669 -6.58 28.84 -13.73
N GLU A 670 -7.71 28.96 -14.41
CA GLU A 670 -8.76 29.92 -14.05
C GLU A 670 -9.50 29.54 -12.75
N GLY A 671 -9.54 28.24 -12.42
CA GLY A 671 -10.09 27.75 -11.16
C GLY A 671 -9.39 28.31 -9.92
N ALA A 672 -8.12 28.75 -10.06
CA ALA A 672 -7.40 29.44 -9.00
C ALA A 672 -7.94 30.85 -8.71
N GLY A 673 -8.83 31.40 -9.55
CA GLY A 673 -9.44 32.72 -9.34
C GLY A 673 -10.16 32.87 -8.00
N MET A 674 -10.71 31.78 -7.44
CA MET A 674 -11.33 31.77 -6.10
C MET A 674 -10.33 32.15 -4.99
N PHE A 675 -9.03 31.91 -5.21
CA PHE A 675 -7.97 32.35 -4.30
C PHE A 675 -7.98 33.87 -4.10
N GLY A 676 -8.35 34.63 -5.14
CA GLY A 676 -8.47 36.09 -5.07
C GLY A 676 -9.51 36.57 -4.07
N VAL A 677 -10.65 35.87 -3.95
CA VAL A 677 -11.70 36.18 -2.97
C VAL A 677 -11.17 35.99 -1.54
N GLY A 678 -10.50 34.86 -1.30
CA GLY A 678 -9.85 34.59 -0.01
C GLY A 678 -8.78 35.62 0.36
N LEU A 679 -7.96 36.02 -0.61
CA LEU A 679 -6.95 37.07 -0.43
C LEU A 679 -7.57 38.43 -0.13
N ALA A 680 -8.61 38.83 -0.86
CA ALA A 680 -9.31 40.08 -0.62
C ALA A 680 -9.87 40.14 0.81
N LEU A 681 -10.53 39.07 1.26
CA LEU A 681 -11.01 38.95 2.64
C LEU A 681 -9.85 39.04 3.65
N ALA A 682 -8.75 38.35 3.40
CA ALA A 682 -7.56 38.42 4.25
C ALA A 682 -7.00 39.85 4.35
N VAL A 683 -6.96 40.60 3.24
CA VAL A 683 -6.57 42.01 3.22
C VAL A 683 -7.52 42.86 4.08
N PHE A 684 -8.84 42.69 3.92
CA PHE A 684 -9.84 43.42 4.72
C PHE A 684 -9.70 43.11 6.22
N PHE A 685 -9.51 41.84 6.61
CA PHE A 685 -9.31 41.45 8.00
C PHE A 685 -8.01 42.01 8.59
N GLN A 686 -6.93 41.98 7.82
CA GLN A 686 -5.63 42.52 8.21
C GLN A 686 -5.67 44.04 8.38
N ARG A 687 -6.40 44.74 7.50
CA ARG A 687 -6.51 46.21 7.49
C ARG A 687 -7.76 46.76 8.16
N ARG A 688 -8.55 45.94 8.87
CA ARG A 688 -9.90 46.30 9.38
C ARG A 688 -10.01 47.63 10.15
N ARG A 689 -8.94 48.10 10.79
CA ARG A 689 -8.89 49.39 11.53
C ARG A 689 -8.20 50.54 10.77
N HIS A 690 -7.61 50.26 9.61
CA HIS A 690 -6.78 51.17 8.83
C HIS A 690 -7.06 51.09 7.32
N LEU A 691 -8.34 50.89 6.94
CA LEU A 691 -8.75 50.77 5.54
C LEU A 691 -8.59 52.06 4.76
N LYS A 692 -8.73 53.23 5.41
CA LYS A 692 -8.70 54.53 4.73
C LYS A 692 -7.42 54.76 3.92
N SER A 693 -6.25 54.35 4.43
CA SER A 693 -4.98 54.52 3.71
C SER A 693 -4.84 53.61 2.49
N LEU A 694 -5.50 52.44 2.51
CA LEU A 694 -5.57 51.53 1.38
C LEU A 694 -6.57 52.02 0.33
N LEU A 695 -7.79 52.35 0.76
CA LEU A 695 -8.89 52.81 -0.10
C LEU A 695 -8.66 54.21 -0.70
N ALA A 696 -7.78 55.02 -0.11
CA ALA A 696 -7.40 56.31 -0.68
C ALA A 696 -6.38 56.18 -1.83
N SER A 697 -5.80 55.00 -2.07
CA SER A 697 -4.80 54.82 -3.13
C SER A 697 -5.46 54.68 -4.51
N PRO A 698 -5.21 55.58 -5.48
CA PRO A 698 -5.75 55.45 -6.83
C PRO A 698 -5.23 54.19 -7.56
N HIS A 699 -4.02 53.75 -7.21
CA HIS A 699 -3.43 52.55 -7.78
C HIS A 699 -4.18 51.28 -7.39
N LEU A 700 -4.88 51.24 -6.24
CA LEU A 700 -5.70 50.08 -5.87
C LEU A 700 -6.82 49.89 -6.88
N TYR A 701 -7.52 50.96 -7.25
CA TYR A 701 -8.59 50.92 -8.23
C TYR A 701 -8.06 50.59 -9.61
N ALA A 702 -6.97 51.22 -10.05
CA ALA A 702 -6.36 50.92 -11.35
C ALA A 702 -5.93 49.44 -11.45
N ALA A 703 -5.24 48.92 -10.43
CA ALA A 703 -4.83 47.53 -10.37
C ALA A 703 -6.02 46.56 -10.35
N SER A 704 -7.06 46.88 -9.56
CA SER A 704 -8.30 46.08 -9.50
C SER A 704 -9.04 46.08 -10.84
N THR A 705 -9.11 47.23 -11.53
CA THR A 705 -9.71 47.32 -12.86
C THR A 705 -8.96 46.45 -13.87
N VAL A 706 -7.63 46.51 -13.90
CA VAL A 706 -6.81 45.67 -14.80
C VAL A 706 -7.06 44.18 -14.52
N LEU A 707 -7.11 43.80 -13.24
CA LEU A 707 -7.40 42.42 -12.83
C LEU A 707 -8.80 41.98 -13.28
N VAL A 708 -9.84 42.79 -13.00
CA VAL A 708 -11.22 42.48 -13.38
C VAL A 708 -11.36 42.39 -14.90
N VAL A 709 -10.74 43.30 -15.65
CA VAL A 709 -10.76 43.27 -17.12
C VAL A 709 -10.09 42.00 -17.64
N ALA A 710 -8.96 41.57 -17.08
CA ALA A 710 -8.29 40.33 -17.48
C ALA A 710 -9.17 39.10 -17.21
N VAL A 711 -9.80 39.02 -16.04
CA VAL A 711 -10.71 37.92 -15.65
C VAL A 711 -11.94 37.89 -16.56
N VAL A 712 -12.59 39.04 -16.77
CA VAL A 712 -13.79 39.14 -17.62
C VAL A 712 -13.47 38.83 -19.08
N ALA A 713 -12.35 39.33 -19.61
CA ALA A 713 -11.95 39.07 -20.99
C ALA A 713 -11.68 37.57 -21.23
N GLN A 714 -10.96 36.92 -20.32
CA GLN A 714 -10.69 35.48 -20.44
C GLN A 714 -11.96 34.64 -20.24
N ASN A 715 -12.83 35.01 -19.29
CA ASN A 715 -14.11 34.32 -19.12
C ASN A 715 -15.03 34.48 -20.34
N ALA A 716 -15.06 35.67 -20.95
CA ALA A 716 -15.78 35.90 -22.20
C ALA A 716 -15.22 35.04 -23.34
N HIS A 717 -13.89 35.00 -23.50
CA HIS A 717 -13.22 34.12 -24.46
C HIS A 717 -13.61 32.65 -24.26
N ARG A 718 -13.58 32.16 -23.01
CA ARG A 718 -13.99 30.79 -22.68
C ARG A 718 -15.45 30.51 -23.06
N ILE A 719 -16.38 31.40 -22.71
CA ILE A 719 -17.80 31.24 -23.07
C ILE A 719 -17.98 31.21 -24.58
N MET A 720 -17.25 32.05 -25.33
CA MET A 720 -17.26 32.04 -26.79
C MET A 720 -16.74 30.71 -27.36
N GLN A 721 -15.66 30.15 -26.81
CA GLN A 721 -15.15 28.84 -27.24
C GLN A 721 -16.10 27.68 -26.89
N GLN A 722 -16.76 27.72 -25.74
CA GLN A 722 -17.73 26.70 -25.33
C GLN A 722 -19.01 26.74 -26.18
N THR A 723 -19.51 27.94 -26.50
CA THR A 723 -20.72 28.10 -27.32
C THR A 723 -20.55 27.62 -28.75
N GLN A 724 -19.34 27.72 -29.32
CA GLN A 724 -19.01 27.13 -30.63
C GLN A 724 -18.95 25.59 -30.62
N ARG A 725 -18.73 24.97 -29.45
CA ARG A 725 -18.60 23.50 -29.31
C ARG A 725 -19.89 22.78 -28.89
N LEU A 726 -20.94 23.50 -28.48
CA LEU A 726 -22.25 22.93 -28.09
C LEU A 726 -22.92 22.08 -29.19
N TRP A 727 -22.44 22.15 -30.45
CA TRP A 727 -23.01 21.42 -31.58
C TRP A 727 -22.50 19.97 -31.72
N TYR A 728 -21.49 19.55 -30.93
CA TYR A 728 -20.85 18.24 -31.06
C TYR A 728 -20.72 17.51 -29.71
N GLY A 729 -21.85 17.16 -29.09
CA GLY A 729 -21.95 16.15 -28.03
C GLY A 729 -21.30 16.53 -26.69
N GLU A 730 -22.12 16.69 -25.66
CA GLU A 730 -21.65 16.93 -24.30
C GLU A 730 -20.94 15.69 -23.70
N GLY A 731 -19.73 15.88 -23.16
CA GLY A 731 -19.08 14.91 -22.29
C GLY A 731 -19.52 15.10 -20.83
N ILE A 732 -19.51 14.02 -20.05
CA ILE A 732 -19.96 13.96 -18.64
C ILE A 732 -19.44 15.10 -17.71
N SER A 733 -18.35 15.78 -18.06
CA SER A 733 -17.82 16.91 -17.29
C SER A 733 -18.60 18.23 -17.43
N SER A 734 -19.53 18.36 -18.39
CA SER A 734 -20.38 19.56 -18.53
C SER A 734 -21.63 19.56 -17.63
N LEU A 735 -21.91 18.47 -16.91
CA LEU A 735 -23.07 18.33 -16.00
C LEU A 735 -22.82 18.79 -14.55
N THR A 736 -21.66 19.36 -14.26
CA THR A 736 -21.36 19.95 -12.94
C THR A 736 -21.04 21.44 -13.06
N ILE A 737 -22.10 22.24 -13.22
CA ILE A 737 -22.20 23.59 -12.66
C ILE A 737 -23.47 23.62 -11.82
#